data_AF-A0A438B822-F1
#
_entry.id   AF-A0A438B822-F1
#
_cell.length_a   1.000
_cell.length_b   1.000
_cell.length_c   1.000
_cell.angle_alpha   90.00
_cell.angle_beta   90.00
_cell.angle_gamma   90.00
#
_symmetry.space_group_name_H-M   'P 1'
#
loop_
_entity.id
_entity.type
_entity.pdbx_description
1 polymer ?
#
loop_
_entity_poly.entity_id
_entity_poly.type
_entity_poly.pdbx_seq_one_letter_code
_entity_poly.pdbx_strand_id
1 'polypeptide(L)'
;MTGIPESSPSAESTSSTASRAATEPLREDIRLLGGILGEIVREQSGDDIFGLVERARVESFRVRRSEIDRAQLAELFARIDTADAIPVIRAFSHFALLANVAEDIHRERRREIHVRAGEPPQDSSLAATYAKLDAAEVDPVSAARALTGALVAPVITAHPTETRRRTVFETQHRIMELMRCREWVSGDPAEVAAVDVQLRRQILTLWQTALIRLSRLRIQDEIEVGLRYYDASLFAVVPQINADLRDALRSRWPGTGVLAEPMLRPGSWIGGDRDGNPFVTADVVGRATHRAAETAIEHHLAELEVLERELSMSARLVTVTPELDALADESGDESAFRADEPYRRAIRGLRVRLTATAARILGHPAAHALDGDLPGYDAPAGLLADLTTIDVSLRGHGDGAVADDRLARLRNSVEVFGFHLCGLDMRQNSEVHETVVAELFAWAGVHPDYRSLPEDERIRLLAGELATRRPLAGPHAEFSELTTKELGILNAAADAVRRIGPEAVPNYVISMCDSVSDMLEAAILLAEVGLFDPDGEGGPRCPVGIVPLFETIDDLRHGAETLTATLEVPIYRTLVANRGDSQEVMLGYSDSNKDGGYLAANWALYRAELDLVRAARKAGIRLRLFHGRGGTVGRGGGPSYDAILAQPPGAVEGSLRITEQGEIIAAKYAEPRLARRNLEALVSATLESTLLDVEGLGDDAAPAYAILDELAELARVAYADLVHDTPGFVEYFKASTPVAEIGALNIGSRPASRKPTESISDLRAIPWVLSWSQSRVMLPGWYGTGTAFEQWVGGDTERLAALSGLYERWPFFRTVLSNMAQVMSKSDMGLAARYSELVPDDALREEVFGKIAAEHARTLAMYRAITGHDNLLWDNPALDRSVHNRFPYLEPLNHLQVELLRRYRAGDDSDGVRRGIQLTMNGLATALRNSG
;
A
#
# COMPACT_ATOMS: atom_id res chain seq x y z
N MET A 1 -21.81 35.70 61.85
CA MET A 1 -22.87 35.03 61.05
C MET A 1 -22.86 35.68 59.66
N THR A 2 -22.12 35.14 58.70
CA THR A 2 -22.34 33.91 57.89
C THR A 2 -23.38 34.10 56.78
N GLY A 3 -22.91 33.94 55.55
CA GLY A 3 -23.70 33.84 54.33
C GLY A 3 -22.79 33.84 53.10
N ILE A 4 -22.21 32.69 52.77
CA ILE A 4 -21.45 32.40 51.54
C ILE A 4 -22.43 31.80 50.53
N PRO A 5 -22.41 32.18 49.23
CA PRO A 5 -22.97 31.37 48.16
C PRO A 5 -21.90 30.56 47.41
N GLU A 6 -22.32 29.37 47.00
CA GLU A 6 -21.56 28.27 46.42
C GLU A 6 -20.98 28.58 45.02
N SER A 7 -19.78 28.05 44.77
CA SER A 7 -19.06 28.06 43.49
C SER A 7 -19.52 26.92 42.57
N SER A 8 -19.77 27.24 41.30
CA SER A 8 -20.10 26.31 40.22
C SER A 8 -18.95 25.31 39.91
N PRO A 9 -19.24 24.10 39.38
CA PRO A 9 -18.21 23.11 39.08
C PRO A 9 -17.43 23.47 37.80
N SER A 10 -16.13 23.22 37.85
CA SER A 10 -15.12 23.47 36.81
C SER A 10 -15.27 22.59 35.56
N ALA A 11 -15.02 23.18 34.39
CA ALA A 11 -15.11 22.59 33.05
C ALA A 11 -14.18 21.38 32.75
N GLU A 12 -13.26 21.02 33.66
CA GLU A 12 -12.39 19.85 33.52
C GLU A 12 -13.10 18.51 33.82
N SER A 13 -14.16 18.49 34.64
CA SER A 13 -14.84 17.22 34.98
C SER A 13 -15.78 16.72 33.89
N THR A 14 -16.24 17.62 33.00
CA THR A 14 -17.16 17.32 31.90
C THR A 14 -16.47 16.69 30.68
N SER A 15 -15.18 16.96 30.44
CA SER A 15 -14.46 16.36 29.31
C SER A 15 -14.04 14.90 29.57
N SER A 16 -13.69 14.54 30.81
CA SER A 16 -13.27 13.17 31.16
C SER A 16 -14.44 12.18 31.19
N THR A 17 -15.63 12.64 31.58
CA THR A 17 -16.87 11.84 31.58
C THR A 17 -17.40 11.63 30.15
N ALA A 18 -17.37 12.67 29.30
CA ALA A 18 -17.71 12.55 27.88
C ALA A 18 -16.73 11.64 27.12
N SER A 19 -15.43 11.74 27.40
CA SER A 19 -14.40 10.85 26.81
C SER A 19 -14.56 9.38 27.24
N ARG A 20 -15.03 9.13 28.46
CA ARG A 20 -15.26 7.77 28.98
C ARG A 20 -16.55 7.16 28.39
N ALA A 21 -17.62 7.94 28.29
CA ALA A 21 -18.86 7.52 27.62
C ALA A 21 -18.62 7.21 26.13
N ALA A 22 -17.79 8.01 25.45
CA ALA A 22 -17.45 7.80 24.04
C ALA A 22 -16.64 6.51 23.77
N THR A 23 -15.98 5.94 24.78
CA THR A 23 -15.09 4.76 24.63
C THR A 23 -15.62 3.50 25.29
N GLU A 24 -16.74 3.57 26.03
CA GLU A 24 -17.33 2.39 26.68
C GLU A 24 -17.79 1.32 25.68
N PRO A 25 -18.43 1.64 24.54
CA PRO A 25 -18.84 0.62 23.56
C PRO A 25 -17.65 -0.22 23.02
N LEU A 26 -16.50 0.41 22.81
CA LEU A 26 -15.27 -0.29 22.41
C LEU A 26 -14.81 -1.28 23.50
N ARG A 27 -14.87 -0.86 24.76
CA ARG A 27 -14.47 -1.69 25.89
C ARG A 27 -15.42 -2.87 26.08
N GLU A 28 -16.70 -2.68 25.86
CA GLU A 28 -17.72 -3.75 25.87
C GLU A 28 -17.44 -4.79 24.79
N ASP A 29 -17.17 -4.36 23.55
CA ASP A 29 -16.83 -5.27 22.45
C ASP A 29 -15.55 -6.07 22.74
N ILE A 30 -14.49 -5.40 23.25
CA ILE A 30 -13.23 -6.08 23.65
C ILE A 30 -13.48 -7.08 24.78
N ARG A 31 -14.32 -6.73 25.78
CA ARG A 31 -14.68 -7.63 26.89
C ARG A 31 -15.49 -8.83 26.40
N LEU A 32 -16.44 -8.64 25.48
CA LEU A 32 -17.26 -9.71 24.92
C LEU A 32 -16.39 -10.71 24.16
N LEU A 33 -15.65 -10.23 23.15
CA LEU A 33 -14.81 -11.09 22.32
C LEU A 33 -13.69 -11.75 23.15
N GLY A 34 -13.09 -10.99 24.06
CA GLY A 34 -12.06 -11.50 24.97
C GLY A 34 -12.59 -12.52 25.98
N GLY A 35 -13.81 -12.33 26.49
CA GLY A 35 -14.47 -13.26 27.39
C GLY A 35 -14.74 -14.61 26.71
N ILE A 36 -15.29 -14.57 25.49
CA ILE A 36 -15.52 -15.77 24.69
C ILE A 36 -14.20 -16.51 24.40
N LEU A 37 -13.13 -15.80 24.03
CA LEU A 37 -11.82 -16.40 23.83
C LEU A 37 -11.27 -17.02 25.12
N GLY A 38 -11.43 -16.35 26.26
CA GLY A 38 -10.99 -16.85 27.57
C GLY A 38 -11.67 -18.18 27.95
N GLU A 39 -12.98 -18.29 27.73
CA GLU A 39 -13.71 -19.54 27.92
C GLU A 39 -13.21 -20.66 26.99
N ILE A 40 -12.97 -20.34 25.73
CA ILE A 40 -12.42 -21.29 24.75
C ILE A 40 -11.03 -21.76 25.17
N VAL A 41 -10.15 -20.86 25.63
CA VAL A 41 -8.82 -21.23 26.15
C VAL A 41 -8.96 -22.17 27.35
N ARG A 42 -9.85 -21.87 28.29
CA ARG A 42 -10.11 -22.73 29.45
C ARG A 42 -10.56 -24.14 29.04
N GLU A 43 -11.51 -24.23 28.11
CA GLU A 43 -12.05 -25.51 27.65
C GLU A 43 -11.08 -26.32 26.79
N GLN A 44 -10.29 -25.66 25.95
CA GLN A 44 -9.42 -26.31 24.97
C GLN A 44 -7.99 -26.53 25.48
N SER A 45 -7.55 -25.79 26.49
CA SER A 45 -6.16 -25.82 27.01
C SER A 45 -6.07 -25.96 28.53
N GLY A 46 -7.20 -26.06 29.23
CA GLY A 46 -7.26 -26.31 30.67
C GLY A 46 -7.16 -25.04 31.53
N ASP A 47 -7.49 -25.21 32.82
CA ASP A 47 -7.52 -24.13 33.80
C ASP A 47 -6.14 -23.53 34.10
N ASP A 48 -5.08 -24.34 34.04
CA ASP A 48 -3.71 -23.89 34.31
C ASP A 48 -3.22 -22.88 33.27
N ILE A 49 -3.43 -23.18 31.97
CA ILE A 49 -3.08 -22.27 30.86
C ILE A 49 -3.95 -21.01 30.91
N PHE A 50 -5.26 -21.16 31.14
CA PHE A 50 -6.15 -20.02 31.32
C PHE A 50 -5.67 -19.12 32.47
N GLY A 51 -5.31 -19.70 33.63
CA GLY A 51 -4.78 -18.98 34.78
C GLY A 51 -3.44 -18.30 34.48
N LEU A 52 -2.56 -18.93 33.69
CA LEU A 52 -1.31 -18.33 33.25
C LEU A 52 -1.54 -17.12 32.32
N VAL A 53 -2.44 -17.24 31.35
CA VAL A 53 -2.82 -16.14 30.44
C VAL A 53 -3.42 -14.96 31.23
N GLU A 54 -4.34 -15.23 32.16
CA GLU A 54 -4.96 -14.19 32.97
C GLU A 54 -3.95 -13.50 33.90
N ARG A 55 -3.07 -14.26 34.57
CA ARG A 55 -1.99 -13.69 35.39
C ARG A 55 -1.08 -12.82 34.55
N ALA A 56 -0.59 -13.32 33.41
CA ALA A 56 0.26 -12.55 32.50
C ALA A 56 -0.41 -11.25 32.02
N ARG A 57 -1.71 -11.28 31.72
CA ARG A 57 -2.50 -10.10 31.34
C ARG A 57 -2.58 -9.08 32.48
N VAL A 58 -2.89 -9.52 33.70
CA VAL A 58 -2.98 -8.65 34.88
C VAL A 58 -1.64 -8.03 35.22
N GLU A 59 -0.57 -8.82 35.28
CA GLU A 59 0.78 -8.33 35.58
C GLU A 59 1.27 -7.35 34.50
N SER A 60 0.93 -7.56 33.22
CA SER A 60 1.23 -6.59 32.15
C SER A 60 0.57 -5.22 32.37
N PHE A 61 -0.65 -5.18 32.93
CA PHE A 61 -1.27 -3.91 33.33
C PHE A 61 -0.56 -3.25 34.51
N ARG A 62 -0.10 -4.04 35.49
CA ARG A 62 0.64 -3.55 36.66
C ARG A 62 2.01 -3.00 36.29
N VAL A 63 2.74 -3.67 35.39
CA VAL A 63 4.00 -3.17 34.81
C VAL A 63 3.79 -1.77 34.24
N ARG A 64 2.73 -1.59 33.46
CA ARG A 64 2.46 -0.30 32.82
C ARG A 64 2.10 0.80 33.81
N ARG A 65 1.38 0.47 34.87
CA ARG A 65 1.10 1.41 35.97
C ARG A 65 2.31 1.65 36.87
N SER A 66 3.48 1.09 36.52
CA SER A 66 4.70 1.12 37.33
C SER A 66 4.48 0.55 38.74
N GLU A 67 3.52 -0.38 38.88
CA GLU A 67 3.18 -1.05 40.14
C GLU A 67 4.09 -2.26 40.41
N ILE A 68 4.71 -2.83 39.37
CA ILE A 68 5.68 -3.94 39.45
C ILE A 68 6.81 -3.75 38.44
N ASP A 69 7.96 -4.38 38.69
CA ASP A 69 9.09 -4.40 37.75
C ASP A 69 8.86 -5.44 36.64
N ARG A 70 9.31 -5.12 35.42
CA ARG A 70 9.28 -6.01 34.25
C ARG A 70 10.05 -7.31 34.48
N ALA A 71 11.06 -7.29 35.36
CA ALA A 71 11.76 -8.50 35.79
C ALA A 71 10.81 -9.57 36.34
N GLN A 72 9.78 -9.15 37.10
CA GLN A 72 8.83 -10.06 37.73
C GLN A 72 7.91 -10.73 36.69
N LEU A 73 7.57 -10.02 35.61
CA LEU A 73 6.81 -10.61 34.50
C LEU A 73 7.68 -11.56 33.66
N ALA A 74 8.96 -11.23 33.47
CA ALA A 74 9.89 -12.13 32.77
C ALA A 74 10.08 -13.45 33.53
N GLU A 75 10.15 -13.41 34.86
CA GLU A 75 10.22 -14.61 35.72
C GLU A 75 9.03 -15.56 35.53
N LEU A 76 7.83 -15.04 35.21
CA LEU A 76 6.64 -15.86 34.93
C LEU A 76 6.86 -16.80 33.74
N PHE A 77 7.68 -16.39 32.77
CA PHE A 77 7.97 -17.15 31.56
C PHE A 77 9.36 -17.80 31.57
N ALA A 78 10.21 -17.46 32.53
CA ALA A 78 11.53 -18.06 32.68
C ALA A 78 11.37 -19.58 32.85
N ARG A 79 11.98 -20.37 31.96
CA ARG A 79 11.91 -21.84 31.98
C ARG A 79 10.50 -22.44 31.76
N ILE A 80 9.54 -21.69 31.18
CA ILE A 80 8.25 -22.24 30.74
C ILE A 80 8.45 -23.40 29.75
N ASP A 81 7.68 -24.49 29.86
CA ASP A 81 7.71 -25.54 28.84
C ASP A 81 7.17 -24.99 27.51
N THR A 82 7.78 -25.37 26.39
CA THR A 82 7.28 -25.05 25.05
C THR A 82 5.84 -25.53 24.82
N ALA A 83 5.43 -26.64 25.44
CA ALA A 83 4.07 -27.17 25.39
C ALA A 83 3.04 -26.20 25.98
N ASP A 84 3.42 -25.45 27.02
CA ASP A 84 2.57 -24.46 27.70
C ASP A 84 2.72 -23.07 27.06
N ALA A 85 3.92 -22.74 26.57
CA ALA A 85 4.20 -21.46 25.92
C ALA A 85 3.37 -21.29 24.64
N ILE A 86 3.23 -22.33 23.82
CA ILE A 86 2.53 -22.25 22.52
C ILE A 86 1.06 -21.81 22.71
N PRO A 87 0.22 -22.45 23.55
CA PRO A 87 -1.14 -21.99 23.84
C PRO A 87 -1.20 -20.54 24.34
N VAL A 88 -0.26 -20.13 25.20
CA VAL A 88 -0.19 -18.75 25.73
C VAL A 88 0.10 -17.74 24.62
N ILE A 89 1.10 -18.01 23.76
CA ILE A 89 1.44 -17.18 22.60
C ILE A 89 0.22 -17.02 21.68
N ARG A 90 -0.48 -18.13 21.41
CA ARG A 90 -1.68 -18.14 20.58
C ARG A 90 -2.81 -17.33 21.19
N ALA A 91 -3.04 -17.45 22.50
CA ALA A 91 -4.05 -16.66 23.21
C ALA A 91 -3.80 -15.17 23.04
N PHE A 92 -2.60 -14.68 23.34
CA PHE A 92 -2.26 -13.26 23.19
C PHE A 92 -2.33 -12.77 21.74
N SER A 93 -1.94 -13.60 20.77
CA SER A 93 -2.06 -13.29 19.34
C SER A 93 -3.53 -13.13 18.92
N HIS A 94 -4.42 -14.03 19.37
CA HIS A 94 -5.85 -13.95 19.08
C HIS A 94 -6.54 -12.81 19.83
N PHE A 95 -6.15 -12.50 21.07
CA PHE A 95 -6.65 -11.32 21.79
C PHE A 95 -6.32 -10.03 21.03
N ALA A 96 -5.08 -9.87 20.57
CA ALA A 96 -4.69 -8.70 19.79
C ALA A 96 -5.50 -8.58 18.48
N LEU A 97 -5.73 -9.71 17.81
CA LEU A 97 -6.50 -9.77 16.58
C LEU A 97 -7.99 -9.44 16.79
N LEU A 98 -8.62 -9.92 17.86
CA LEU A 98 -10.01 -9.60 18.20
C LEU A 98 -10.16 -8.15 18.68
N ALA A 99 -9.17 -7.63 19.42
CA ALA A 99 -9.13 -6.21 19.80
C ALA A 99 -9.05 -5.30 18.56
N ASN A 100 -8.29 -5.70 17.53
CA ASN A 100 -8.26 -4.99 16.25
C ASN A 100 -9.64 -4.94 15.60
N VAL A 101 -10.37 -6.06 15.56
CA VAL A 101 -11.73 -6.12 15.00
C VAL A 101 -12.70 -5.20 15.75
N ALA A 102 -12.70 -5.23 17.09
CA ALA A 102 -13.53 -4.36 17.91
C ALA A 102 -13.21 -2.86 17.67
N GLU A 103 -11.92 -2.54 17.52
CA GLU A 103 -11.49 -1.18 17.26
C GLU A 103 -11.96 -0.66 15.88
N ASP A 104 -11.88 -1.50 14.85
CA ASP A 104 -12.29 -1.14 13.50
C ASP A 104 -13.82 -0.90 13.44
N ILE A 105 -14.63 -1.75 14.10
CA ILE A 105 -16.09 -1.54 14.25
C ILE A 105 -16.40 -0.24 15.01
N HIS A 106 -15.69 0.03 16.11
CA HIS A 106 -15.93 1.23 16.89
C HIS A 106 -15.63 2.51 16.10
N ARG A 107 -14.57 2.50 15.26
CA ARG A 107 -14.25 3.62 14.37
C ARG A 107 -15.38 3.88 13.36
N GLU A 108 -15.98 2.83 12.81
CA GLU A 108 -17.15 2.96 11.92
C GLU A 108 -18.34 3.60 12.65
N ARG A 109 -18.71 3.09 13.82
CA ARG A 109 -19.82 3.62 14.63
C ARG A 109 -19.64 5.09 14.99
N ARG A 110 -18.44 5.47 15.43
CA ARG A 110 -18.12 6.86 15.78
C ARG A 110 -18.31 7.79 14.60
N ARG A 111 -17.90 7.37 13.40
CA ARG A 111 -18.09 8.15 12.18
C ARG A 111 -19.58 8.35 11.87
N GLU A 112 -20.39 7.30 11.96
CA GLU A 112 -21.83 7.41 11.71
C GLU A 112 -22.51 8.39 12.68
N ILE A 113 -22.08 8.43 13.94
CA ILE A 113 -22.56 9.41 14.92
C ILE A 113 -22.22 10.84 14.48
N HIS A 114 -20.96 11.10 14.11
CA HIS A 114 -20.52 12.43 13.65
C HIS A 114 -21.29 12.89 12.39
N VAL A 115 -21.49 11.99 11.41
CA VAL A 115 -22.26 12.27 10.19
C VAL A 115 -23.73 12.55 10.52
N ARG A 116 -24.37 11.75 11.37
CA ARG A 116 -25.78 11.96 11.78
C ARG A 116 -25.97 13.24 12.59
N ALA A 117 -24.96 13.66 13.33
CA ALA A 117 -24.96 14.93 14.06
C ALA A 117 -24.83 16.16 13.14
N GLY A 118 -24.56 15.96 11.84
CA GLY A 118 -24.35 17.06 10.89
C GLY A 118 -23.06 17.84 11.16
N GLU A 119 -22.08 17.21 11.82
CA GLU A 119 -20.77 17.82 12.01
C GLU A 119 -20.06 18.02 10.66
N PRO A 120 -19.14 19.01 10.56
CA PRO A 120 -18.39 19.25 9.34
C PRO A 120 -17.72 17.97 8.82
N PRO A 121 -17.67 17.76 7.49
CA PRO A 121 -16.95 16.63 6.90
C PRO A 121 -15.50 16.61 7.41
N GLN A 122 -15.03 15.42 7.79
CA GLN A 122 -13.64 15.26 8.23
C GLN A 122 -12.70 15.52 7.05
N ASP A 123 -11.54 16.12 7.34
CA ASP A 123 -10.40 16.14 6.43
C ASP A 123 -10.09 14.71 5.96
N SER A 124 -9.51 14.58 4.76
CA SER A 124 -9.37 13.31 4.03
C SER A 124 -10.67 12.72 3.46
N SER A 125 -11.74 13.52 3.34
CA SER A 125 -12.95 13.14 2.60
C SER A 125 -13.16 14.04 1.38
N LEU A 126 -13.80 13.49 0.35
CA LEU A 126 -14.15 14.26 -0.85
C LEU A 126 -15.05 15.46 -0.51
N ALA A 127 -15.99 15.28 0.43
CA ALA A 127 -16.87 16.36 0.87
C ALA A 127 -16.09 17.53 1.50
N ALA A 128 -15.09 17.26 2.34
CA ALA A 128 -14.21 18.30 2.89
C ALA A 128 -13.36 18.95 1.79
N THR A 129 -12.81 18.14 0.89
CA THR A 129 -12.01 18.62 -0.27
C THR A 129 -12.81 19.59 -1.10
N TYR A 130 -14.06 19.24 -1.45
CA TYR A 130 -14.92 20.10 -2.23
C TYR A 130 -15.21 21.43 -1.53
N ALA A 131 -15.46 21.43 -0.22
CA ALA A 131 -15.65 22.66 0.53
C ALA A 131 -14.40 23.56 0.50
N LYS A 132 -13.19 22.98 0.53
CA LYS A 132 -11.93 23.73 0.39
C LYS A 132 -11.73 24.29 -1.01
N LEU A 133 -12.03 23.51 -2.05
CA LEU A 133 -11.97 23.97 -3.45
C LEU A 133 -12.97 25.12 -3.69
N ASP A 134 -14.17 24.99 -3.16
CA ASP A 134 -15.21 26.02 -3.25
C ASP A 134 -14.78 27.31 -2.52
N ALA A 135 -14.13 27.19 -1.34
CA ALA A 135 -13.60 28.32 -0.58
C ALA A 135 -12.36 28.99 -1.21
N ALA A 136 -11.56 28.25 -1.98
CA ALA A 136 -10.38 28.75 -2.67
C ALA A 136 -10.71 29.41 -4.02
N GLU A 137 -11.96 29.37 -4.47
CA GLU A 137 -12.43 29.96 -5.74
C GLU A 137 -11.56 29.53 -6.95
N VAL A 138 -11.26 28.23 -7.05
CA VAL A 138 -10.37 27.68 -8.08
C VAL A 138 -10.90 27.96 -9.49
N ASP A 139 -10.05 28.52 -10.36
CA ASP A 139 -10.39 28.80 -11.77
C ASP A 139 -10.74 27.50 -12.53
N PRO A 140 -11.94 27.40 -13.14
CA PRO A 140 -12.41 26.19 -13.81
C PRO A 140 -11.50 25.69 -14.94
N VAL A 141 -10.92 26.62 -15.73
CA VAL A 141 -10.10 26.27 -16.90
C VAL A 141 -8.74 25.71 -16.45
N SER A 142 -8.15 26.34 -15.43
CA SER A 142 -6.90 25.89 -14.83
C SER A 142 -7.06 24.55 -14.13
N ALA A 143 -8.17 24.34 -13.41
CA ALA A 143 -8.47 23.06 -12.77
C ALA A 143 -8.63 21.93 -13.79
N ALA A 144 -9.40 22.14 -14.86
CA ALA A 144 -9.57 21.14 -15.91
C ALA A 144 -8.25 20.78 -16.60
N ARG A 145 -7.39 21.76 -16.84
CA ARG A 145 -6.05 21.54 -17.41
C ARG A 145 -5.16 20.74 -16.46
N ALA A 146 -5.12 21.10 -15.17
CA ALA A 146 -4.31 20.41 -14.16
C ALA A 146 -4.72 18.93 -14.00
N LEU A 147 -6.03 18.65 -14.14
CA LEU A 147 -6.60 17.32 -14.03
C LEU A 147 -6.67 16.53 -15.36
N THR A 148 -6.11 17.07 -16.45
CA THR A 148 -6.00 16.31 -17.71
C THR A 148 -5.00 15.17 -17.54
N GLY A 149 -5.43 13.92 -17.78
CA GLY A 149 -4.60 12.74 -17.55
C GLY A 149 -4.32 12.46 -16.06
N ALA A 150 -5.16 13.00 -15.16
CA ALA A 150 -5.06 12.75 -13.73
C ALA A 150 -5.19 11.25 -13.42
N LEU A 151 -4.35 10.76 -12.51
CA LEU A 151 -4.29 9.35 -12.16
C LEU A 151 -3.95 9.18 -10.68
N VAL A 152 -4.80 8.48 -9.95
CA VAL A 152 -4.53 7.94 -8.62
C VAL A 152 -4.48 6.43 -8.76
N ALA A 153 -3.31 5.84 -8.57
CA ALA A 153 -3.11 4.39 -8.69
C ALA A 153 -2.55 3.79 -7.39
N PRO A 154 -3.40 3.15 -6.56
CA PRO A 154 -2.92 2.24 -5.53
C PRO A 154 -2.42 0.96 -6.21
N VAL A 155 -1.11 0.72 -6.13
CA VAL A 155 -0.43 -0.45 -6.74
C VAL A 155 -0.28 -1.54 -5.69
N ILE A 156 -1.09 -2.59 -5.81
CA ILE A 156 -1.14 -3.72 -4.87
C ILE A 156 0.13 -4.55 -4.99
N THR A 157 0.81 -4.76 -3.86
CA THR A 157 1.98 -5.64 -3.76
C THR A 157 1.67 -6.94 -3.05
N ALA A 158 2.48 -7.97 -3.33
CA ALA A 158 2.40 -9.23 -2.60
C ALA A 158 2.75 -9.00 -1.13
N HIS A 159 2.05 -9.68 -0.23
CA HIS A 159 2.28 -9.50 1.19
C HIS A 159 3.53 -10.24 1.64
N PRO A 160 4.63 -9.53 1.98
CA PRO A 160 5.92 -10.15 2.25
C PRO A 160 5.85 -11.01 3.51
N THR A 161 5.08 -10.60 4.52
CA THR A 161 5.01 -11.23 5.85
C THR A 161 3.69 -11.97 6.15
N GLU A 162 2.80 -12.21 5.17
CA GLU A 162 1.48 -12.78 5.49
C GLU A 162 1.56 -14.28 5.70
N THR A 163 1.82 -14.65 6.95
CA THR A 163 1.78 -16.05 7.35
C THR A 163 0.35 -16.50 7.65
N ARG A 164 -0.65 -15.59 7.75
CA ARG A 164 -2.04 -15.96 8.06
C ARG A 164 -2.73 -16.64 6.90
N ARG A 165 -3.64 -17.55 7.26
CA ARG A 165 -4.44 -18.31 6.30
C ARG A 165 -5.64 -17.50 5.86
N ARG A 166 -6.12 -17.77 4.64
CA ARG A 166 -7.40 -17.27 4.11
C ARG A 166 -8.53 -17.34 5.14
N THR A 167 -8.65 -18.50 5.79
CA THR A 167 -9.69 -18.77 6.79
C THR A 167 -9.66 -17.82 7.98
N VAL A 168 -8.49 -17.28 8.36
CA VAL A 168 -8.40 -16.28 9.44
C VAL A 168 -9.14 -15.00 9.04
N PHE A 169 -8.93 -14.52 7.80
CA PHE A 169 -9.61 -13.32 7.30
C PHE A 169 -11.12 -13.51 7.13
N GLU A 170 -11.53 -14.64 6.57
CA GLU A 170 -12.96 -14.98 6.43
C GLU A 170 -13.65 -15.05 7.79
N THR A 171 -12.98 -15.64 8.78
CA THR A 171 -13.49 -15.71 10.15
C THR A 171 -13.57 -14.31 10.78
N GLN A 172 -12.58 -13.45 10.57
CA GLN A 172 -12.63 -12.05 11.04
C GLN A 172 -13.78 -11.26 10.41
N HIS A 173 -13.94 -11.36 9.09
CA HIS A 173 -15.06 -10.77 8.36
C HIS A 173 -16.39 -11.24 8.95
N ARG A 174 -16.53 -12.55 9.17
CA ARG A 174 -17.75 -13.10 9.76
C ARG A 174 -18.00 -12.60 11.18
N ILE A 175 -16.95 -12.45 12.00
CA ILE A 175 -17.06 -11.85 13.33
C ILE A 175 -17.54 -10.40 13.21
N MET A 176 -17.03 -9.60 12.27
CA MET A 176 -17.49 -8.22 12.04
C MET A 176 -18.97 -8.17 11.66
N GLU A 177 -19.42 -9.01 10.72
CA GLU A 177 -20.83 -9.10 10.33
C GLU A 177 -21.73 -9.49 11.52
N LEU A 178 -21.30 -10.46 12.33
CA LEU A 178 -22.04 -10.89 13.50
C LEU A 178 -22.10 -9.80 14.57
N MET A 179 -21.01 -9.06 14.80
CA MET A 179 -21.01 -7.91 15.71
C MET A 179 -21.92 -6.78 15.25
N ARG A 180 -21.98 -6.51 13.94
CA ARG A 180 -22.95 -5.58 13.33
C ARG A 180 -24.38 -6.10 13.56
N CYS A 181 -24.65 -7.37 13.21
CA CYS A 181 -25.95 -8.00 13.41
C CYS A 181 -26.42 -7.93 14.87
N ARG A 182 -25.51 -8.21 15.83
CA ARG A 182 -25.77 -8.13 17.27
C ARG A 182 -26.30 -6.77 17.71
N GLU A 183 -25.80 -5.69 17.09
CA GLU A 183 -26.25 -4.32 17.36
C GLU A 183 -27.65 -4.07 16.79
N TRP A 184 -27.92 -4.53 15.57
CA TRP A 184 -29.25 -4.45 14.95
C TRP A 184 -30.33 -5.19 15.76
N VAL A 185 -29.99 -6.37 16.30
CA VAL A 185 -30.91 -7.20 17.09
C VAL A 185 -30.86 -6.93 18.59
N SER A 186 -30.16 -5.87 19.03
CA SER A 186 -29.90 -5.60 20.46
C SER A 186 -31.16 -5.44 21.33
N GLY A 187 -32.32 -5.19 20.72
CA GLY A 187 -33.62 -5.13 21.40
C GLY A 187 -34.27 -6.49 21.69
N ASP A 188 -33.78 -7.60 21.12
CA ASP A 188 -34.31 -8.95 21.32
C ASP A 188 -33.25 -9.87 21.96
N PRO A 189 -33.38 -10.20 23.27
CA PRO A 189 -32.43 -11.06 23.96
C PRO A 189 -32.26 -12.46 23.34
N ALA A 190 -33.29 -13.01 22.70
CA ALA A 190 -33.21 -14.33 22.08
C ALA A 190 -32.37 -14.29 20.79
N GLU A 191 -32.52 -13.23 19.99
CA GLU A 191 -31.70 -13.02 18.80
C GLU A 191 -30.24 -12.68 19.16
N VAL A 192 -30.01 -11.86 20.19
CA VAL A 192 -28.65 -11.60 20.71
C VAL A 192 -27.98 -12.89 21.15
N ALA A 193 -28.67 -13.75 21.91
CA ALA A 193 -28.13 -15.04 22.32
C ALA A 193 -27.81 -15.95 21.13
N ALA A 194 -28.63 -15.93 20.08
CA ALA A 194 -28.36 -16.68 18.86
C ALA A 194 -27.11 -16.17 18.13
N VAL A 195 -26.89 -14.86 18.07
CA VAL A 195 -25.68 -14.25 17.51
C VAL A 195 -24.45 -14.58 18.35
N ASP A 196 -24.54 -14.53 19.68
CA ASP A 196 -23.44 -14.87 20.59
C ASP A 196 -22.96 -16.32 20.42
N VAL A 197 -23.88 -17.26 20.16
CA VAL A 197 -23.52 -18.65 19.79
C VAL A 197 -22.72 -18.70 18.48
N GLN A 198 -23.09 -17.90 17.47
CA GLN A 198 -22.34 -17.85 16.21
C GLN A 198 -20.97 -17.20 16.40
N LEU A 199 -20.87 -16.12 17.18
CA LEU A 199 -19.60 -15.47 17.53
C LEU A 199 -18.66 -16.47 18.20
N ARG A 200 -19.16 -17.24 19.17
CA ARG A 200 -18.39 -18.29 19.84
C ARG A 200 -17.91 -19.37 18.87
N ARG A 201 -18.74 -19.79 17.91
CA ARG A 201 -18.32 -20.74 16.86
C ARG A 201 -17.18 -20.18 16.01
N GLN A 202 -17.27 -18.93 15.57
CA GLN A 202 -16.22 -18.30 14.77
C GLN A 202 -14.91 -18.16 15.56
N ILE A 203 -14.96 -17.72 16.83
CA ILE A 203 -13.77 -17.61 17.67
C ILE A 203 -13.16 -19.00 17.95
N LEU A 204 -13.98 -20.04 18.12
CA LEU A 204 -13.49 -21.42 18.25
C LEU A 204 -12.82 -21.91 16.96
N THR A 205 -13.43 -21.66 15.80
CA THR A 205 -12.82 -21.97 14.50
C THR A 205 -11.48 -21.25 14.34
N LEU A 206 -11.40 -19.98 14.74
CA LEU A 206 -10.16 -19.22 14.74
C LEU A 206 -9.11 -19.86 15.67
N TRP A 207 -9.50 -20.27 16.88
CA TRP A 207 -8.63 -20.98 17.84
C TRP A 207 -8.18 -22.36 17.35
N GLN A 208 -8.97 -23.06 16.54
CA GLN A 208 -8.58 -24.36 15.98
C GLN A 208 -7.82 -24.23 14.65
N THR A 209 -7.75 -23.02 14.10
CA THR A 209 -7.01 -22.72 12.87
C THR A 209 -5.57 -22.33 13.20
N ALA A 210 -4.62 -22.92 12.46
CA ALA A 210 -3.23 -22.49 12.56
C ALA A 210 -3.08 -21.04 12.05
N LEU A 211 -2.57 -20.16 12.92
CA LEU A 211 -2.31 -18.76 12.60
C LEU A 211 -1.24 -18.58 11.52
N ILE A 212 -0.27 -19.50 11.46
CA ILE A 212 0.86 -19.46 10.51
C ILE A 212 0.81 -20.64 9.54
N ARG A 213 1.28 -20.39 8.31
CA ARG A 213 1.53 -21.43 7.31
C ARG A 213 2.87 -22.11 7.58
N LEU A 214 2.93 -23.42 7.36
CA LEU A 214 4.18 -24.21 7.46
C LEU A 214 4.97 -24.20 6.16
N SER A 215 4.31 -23.98 5.02
CA SER A 215 4.95 -23.91 3.70
C SER A 215 4.97 -22.48 3.19
N ARG A 216 6.04 -22.13 2.46
CA ARG A 216 6.16 -20.87 1.73
C ARG A 216 5.01 -20.69 0.74
N LEU A 217 4.49 -19.48 0.67
CA LEU A 217 3.54 -19.07 -0.38
C LEU A 217 4.23 -19.16 -1.74
N ARG A 218 3.56 -19.76 -2.72
CA ARG A 218 3.97 -19.63 -4.11
C ARG A 218 3.37 -18.34 -4.67
N ILE A 219 4.00 -17.76 -5.68
CA ILE A 219 3.50 -16.50 -6.27
C ILE A 219 2.09 -16.67 -6.85
N GLN A 220 1.73 -17.87 -7.32
CA GLN A 220 0.37 -18.12 -7.80
C GLN A 220 -0.67 -17.99 -6.69
N ASP A 221 -0.31 -18.34 -5.45
CA ASP A 221 -1.20 -18.17 -4.30
C ASP A 221 -1.32 -16.68 -3.92
N GLU A 222 -0.27 -15.87 -4.15
CA GLU A 222 -0.28 -14.41 -3.95
C GLU A 222 -1.19 -13.71 -4.97
N ILE A 223 -1.19 -14.14 -6.24
CA ILE A 223 -2.10 -13.64 -7.29
C ILE A 223 -3.55 -13.83 -6.85
N GLU A 224 -3.92 -15.05 -6.45
CA GLU A 224 -5.28 -15.37 -6.02
C GLU A 224 -5.68 -14.66 -4.71
N VAL A 225 -4.73 -14.21 -3.89
CA VAL A 225 -5.03 -13.40 -2.70
C VAL A 225 -5.31 -11.95 -3.10
N GLY A 226 -4.53 -11.38 -4.02
CA GLY A 226 -4.75 -10.02 -4.52
C GLY A 226 -6.09 -9.85 -5.22
N LEU A 227 -6.49 -10.81 -6.05
CA LEU A 227 -7.74 -10.75 -6.82
C LEU A 227 -9.01 -10.79 -5.94
N ARG A 228 -8.93 -11.33 -4.72
CA ARG A 228 -10.10 -11.41 -3.81
C ARG A 228 -10.63 -10.08 -3.36
N TYR A 229 -9.79 -9.04 -3.33
CA TYR A 229 -10.23 -7.72 -2.89
C TYR A 229 -11.19 -7.08 -3.89
N TYR A 230 -11.21 -7.54 -5.15
CA TYR A 230 -12.12 -7.02 -6.16
C TYR A 230 -13.58 -7.36 -5.83
N ASP A 231 -13.89 -8.64 -5.63
CA ASP A 231 -15.24 -9.07 -5.21
C ASP A 231 -15.58 -8.59 -3.80
N ALA A 232 -14.60 -8.55 -2.89
CA ALA A 232 -14.83 -8.12 -1.52
C ALA A 232 -15.18 -6.63 -1.43
N SER A 233 -14.60 -5.77 -2.27
CA SER A 233 -14.83 -4.33 -2.21
C SER A 233 -14.58 -3.52 -3.49
N LEU A 234 -13.52 -3.80 -4.26
CA LEU A 234 -13.05 -2.84 -5.27
C LEU A 234 -14.01 -2.70 -6.46
N PHE A 235 -14.70 -3.77 -6.88
CA PHE A 235 -15.71 -3.69 -7.95
C PHE A 235 -16.87 -2.74 -7.60
N ALA A 236 -17.24 -2.67 -6.32
CA ALA A 236 -18.28 -1.76 -5.86
C ALA A 236 -17.75 -0.33 -5.63
N VAL A 237 -16.56 -0.20 -5.06
CA VAL A 237 -16.07 1.07 -4.52
C VAL A 237 -15.38 1.94 -5.57
N VAL A 238 -14.48 1.37 -6.38
CA VAL A 238 -13.64 2.15 -7.31
C VAL A 238 -14.48 2.82 -8.42
N PRO A 239 -15.41 2.12 -9.09
CA PRO A 239 -16.27 2.76 -10.08
C PRO A 239 -17.14 3.86 -9.48
N GLN A 240 -17.68 3.62 -8.27
CA GLN A 240 -18.55 4.59 -7.60
C GLN A 240 -17.80 5.87 -7.21
N ILE A 241 -16.56 5.77 -6.70
CA ILE A 241 -15.75 6.96 -6.39
C ILE A 241 -15.49 7.77 -7.66
N ASN A 242 -15.14 7.13 -8.78
CA ASN A 242 -14.92 7.84 -10.04
C ASN A 242 -16.18 8.54 -10.54
N ALA A 243 -17.35 7.88 -10.44
CA ALA A 243 -18.63 8.47 -10.80
C ALA A 243 -18.96 9.69 -9.92
N ASP A 244 -18.94 9.51 -8.59
CA ASP A 244 -19.22 10.57 -7.62
C ASP A 244 -18.29 11.78 -7.82
N LEU A 245 -17.00 11.52 -8.07
CA LEU A 245 -16.00 12.55 -8.32
C LEU A 245 -16.27 13.32 -9.60
N ARG A 246 -16.50 12.60 -10.70
CA ARG A 246 -16.76 13.19 -12.02
C ARG A 246 -18.01 14.07 -11.98
N ASP A 247 -19.08 13.60 -11.36
CA ASP A 247 -20.33 14.35 -11.23
C ASP A 247 -20.13 15.60 -10.37
N ALA A 248 -19.43 15.47 -9.24
CA ALA A 248 -19.16 16.59 -8.34
C ALA A 248 -18.29 17.68 -8.99
N LEU A 249 -17.28 17.31 -9.78
CA LEU A 249 -16.39 18.27 -10.45
C LEU A 249 -17.06 18.88 -11.70
N ARG A 250 -17.79 18.11 -12.49
CA ARG A 250 -18.51 18.65 -13.67
C ARG A 250 -19.66 19.57 -13.27
N SER A 251 -20.27 19.34 -12.12
CA SER A 251 -21.26 20.25 -11.55
C SER A 251 -20.64 21.58 -11.10
N ARG A 252 -19.41 21.53 -10.55
CA ARG A 252 -18.64 22.71 -10.14
C ARG A 252 -18.07 23.50 -11.31
N TRP A 253 -17.63 22.80 -12.34
CA TRP A 253 -17.00 23.38 -13.53
C TRP A 253 -17.71 22.94 -14.83
N PRO A 254 -18.96 23.40 -15.06
CA PRO A 254 -19.74 23.00 -16.23
C PRO A 254 -19.04 23.36 -17.56
N GLY A 255 -19.16 22.48 -18.55
CA GLY A 255 -18.64 22.71 -19.91
C GLY A 255 -17.12 22.54 -20.07
N THR A 256 -16.38 22.27 -19.00
CA THR A 256 -14.91 22.07 -19.06
C THR A 256 -14.50 20.68 -19.55
N GLY A 257 -15.39 19.69 -19.48
CA GLY A 257 -15.06 18.29 -19.79
C GLY A 257 -14.10 17.64 -18.79
N VAL A 258 -13.94 18.22 -17.59
CA VAL A 258 -13.03 17.72 -16.55
C VAL A 258 -13.24 16.23 -16.25
N LEU A 259 -12.13 15.52 -16.00
CA LEU A 259 -12.07 14.07 -15.80
C LEU A 259 -12.84 13.28 -16.87
N ALA A 260 -12.42 13.43 -18.11
CA ALA A 260 -12.90 12.62 -19.22
C ALA A 260 -12.63 11.13 -19.00
N GLU A 261 -11.50 10.80 -18.38
CA GLU A 261 -11.12 9.44 -17.98
C GLU A 261 -11.27 9.24 -16.46
N PRO A 262 -11.40 7.98 -16.00
CA PRO A 262 -11.34 7.66 -14.58
C PRO A 262 -10.00 8.07 -13.97
N MET A 263 -10.06 8.85 -12.90
CA MET A 263 -8.87 9.26 -12.14
C MET A 263 -8.35 8.11 -11.29
N LEU A 264 -9.22 7.34 -10.64
CA LEU A 264 -8.80 6.26 -9.73
C LEU A 264 -8.75 4.92 -10.47
N ARG A 265 -7.55 4.37 -10.67
CA ARG A 265 -7.30 3.09 -11.37
C ARG A 265 -6.28 2.23 -10.60
N PRO A 266 -6.65 1.03 -10.10
CA PRO A 266 -5.72 0.17 -9.36
C PRO A 266 -4.58 -0.39 -10.25
N GLY A 267 -3.44 -0.68 -9.64
CA GLY A 267 -2.32 -1.40 -10.27
C GLY A 267 -1.90 -2.63 -9.46
N SER A 268 -1.02 -3.45 -10.02
CA SER A 268 -0.48 -4.64 -9.34
C SER A 268 0.99 -4.86 -9.66
N TRP A 269 1.76 -5.31 -8.67
CA TRP A 269 3.10 -5.89 -8.82
C TRP A 269 3.11 -7.41 -8.69
N ILE A 270 1.99 -8.01 -8.31
CA ILE A 270 1.91 -9.44 -7.97
C ILE A 270 2.05 -10.26 -9.26
N GLY A 271 3.22 -10.87 -9.42
CA GLY A 271 3.58 -11.65 -10.61
C GLY A 271 4.40 -10.89 -11.66
N GLY A 272 4.61 -9.58 -11.50
CA GLY A 272 5.41 -8.75 -12.41
C GLY A 272 6.75 -8.28 -11.82
N ASP A 273 6.82 -8.11 -10.49
CA ASP A 273 8.05 -7.70 -9.80
C ASP A 273 8.97 -8.90 -9.51
N ARG A 274 10.05 -8.98 -10.29
CA ARG A 274 11.07 -10.05 -10.25
C ARG A 274 12.42 -9.59 -9.71
N ASP A 275 12.55 -8.36 -9.23
CA ASP A 275 13.80 -7.84 -8.65
C ASP A 275 14.20 -8.66 -7.39
N GLY A 276 15.26 -9.45 -7.54
CA GLY A 276 15.74 -10.39 -6.52
C GLY A 276 14.74 -11.50 -6.18
N ASN A 277 13.82 -11.83 -7.09
CA ASN A 277 12.86 -12.93 -6.93
C ASN A 277 12.94 -13.91 -8.11
N PRO A 278 13.72 -15.00 -8.00
CA PRO A 278 13.91 -15.93 -9.11
C PRO A 278 12.65 -16.73 -9.46
N PHE A 279 11.62 -16.74 -8.59
CA PHE A 279 10.41 -17.53 -8.81
C PHE A 279 9.39 -16.87 -9.74
N VAL A 280 9.58 -15.59 -10.10
CA VAL A 280 8.80 -14.96 -11.16
C VAL A 280 9.32 -15.45 -12.51
N THR A 281 8.47 -16.13 -13.25
CA THR A 281 8.77 -16.74 -14.56
C THR A 281 7.73 -16.29 -15.60
N ALA A 282 7.94 -16.62 -16.87
CA ALA A 282 6.99 -16.36 -17.94
C ALA A 282 5.57 -16.89 -17.62
N ASP A 283 5.48 -18.10 -17.07
CA ASP A 283 4.22 -18.72 -16.65
C ASP A 283 3.51 -17.92 -15.54
N VAL A 284 4.28 -17.32 -14.63
CA VAL A 284 3.74 -16.49 -13.55
C VAL A 284 3.18 -15.19 -14.11
N VAL A 285 3.89 -14.52 -15.03
CA VAL A 285 3.40 -13.31 -15.70
C VAL A 285 2.12 -13.62 -16.47
N GLY A 286 2.14 -14.66 -17.30
CA GLY A 286 0.97 -15.08 -18.06
C GLY A 286 -0.23 -15.40 -17.17
N ARG A 287 -0.01 -16.11 -16.05
CA ARG A 287 -1.07 -16.39 -15.07
C ARG A 287 -1.61 -15.11 -14.41
N ALA A 288 -0.74 -14.18 -14.02
CA ALA A 288 -1.15 -12.95 -13.35
C ALA A 288 -2.06 -12.11 -14.24
N THR A 289 -1.66 -11.88 -15.50
CA THR A 289 -2.45 -11.10 -16.47
C THR A 289 -3.72 -11.82 -16.88
N HIS A 290 -3.66 -13.14 -17.09
CA HIS A 290 -4.81 -13.95 -17.52
C HIS A 290 -5.88 -14.04 -16.42
N ARG A 291 -5.50 -14.31 -15.16
CA ARG A 291 -6.45 -14.36 -14.04
C ARG A 291 -7.06 -13.00 -13.71
N ALA A 292 -6.30 -11.91 -13.88
CA ALA A 292 -6.83 -10.56 -13.77
C ALA A 292 -7.90 -10.31 -14.85
N ALA A 293 -7.60 -10.61 -16.11
CA ALA A 293 -8.55 -10.49 -17.21
C ALA A 293 -9.82 -11.34 -17.00
N GLU A 294 -9.65 -12.59 -16.57
CA GLU A 294 -10.76 -13.50 -16.24
C GLU A 294 -11.67 -12.90 -15.17
N THR A 295 -11.09 -12.39 -14.07
CA THR A 295 -11.84 -11.78 -12.97
C THR A 295 -12.67 -10.58 -13.44
N ALA A 296 -12.12 -9.70 -14.30
CA ALA A 296 -12.86 -8.56 -14.85
C ALA A 296 -13.98 -9.00 -15.80
N ILE A 297 -13.68 -9.91 -16.73
CA ILE A 297 -14.63 -10.34 -17.77
C ILE A 297 -15.79 -11.13 -17.14
N GLU A 298 -15.51 -12.03 -16.19
CA GLU A 298 -16.55 -12.78 -15.46
C GLU A 298 -17.45 -11.85 -14.65
N HIS A 299 -16.90 -10.82 -14.00
CA HIS A 299 -17.69 -9.80 -13.32
C HIS A 299 -18.63 -9.07 -14.28
N HIS A 300 -18.11 -8.60 -15.44
CA HIS A 300 -18.93 -7.91 -16.44
C HIS A 300 -20.02 -8.84 -17.03
N LEU A 301 -19.71 -10.11 -17.29
CA LEU A 301 -20.68 -11.11 -17.76
C LEU A 301 -21.78 -11.36 -16.71
N ALA A 302 -21.42 -11.47 -15.42
CA ALA A 302 -22.38 -11.63 -14.34
C ALA A 302 -23.30 -10.41 -14.21
N GLU A 303 -22.76 -9.20 -14.30
CA GLU A 303 -23.58 -7.98 -14.28
C GLU A 303 -24.51 -7.87 -15.50
N LEU A 304 -24.04 -8.24 -16.70
CA LEU A 304 -24.89 -8.32 -17.88
C LEU A 304 -26.00 -9.38 -17.74
N GLU A 305 -25.72 -10.53 -17.13
CA GLU A 305 -26.73 -11.57 -16.86
C GLU A 305 -27.85 -11.05 -15.95
N VAL A 306 -27.49 -10.24 -14.95
CA VAL A 306 -28.47 -9.60 -14.07
C VAL A 306 -29.25 -8.51 -14.83
N LEU A 307 -28.55 -7.64 -15.58
CA LEU A 307 -29.18 -6.60 -16.40
C LEU A 307 -30.16 -7.16 -17.44
N GLU A 308 -29.86 -8.31 -18.04
CA GLU A 308 -30.78 -8.97 -18.99
C GLU A 308 -32.14 -9.27 -18.34
N ARG A 309 -32.13 -9.64 -17.05
CA ARG A 309 -33.36 -9.92 -16.29
C ARG A 309 -34.07 -8.63 -15.89
N GLU A 310 -33.32 -7.62 -15.45
CA GLU A 310 -33.84 -6.35 -14.93
C GLU A 310 -34.39 -5.42 -16.02
N LEU A 311 -33.74 -5.30 -17.19
CA LEU A 311 -34.14 -4.39 -18.28
C LEU A 311 -35.21 -5.03 -19.18
N SER A 312 -36.40 -5.23 -18.61
CA SER A 312 -37.55 -5.91 -19.27
C SER A 312 -38.52 -4.98 -19.99
N MET A 313 -38.10 -3.75 -20.31
CA MET A 313 -39.03 -2.73 -20.83
C MET A 313 -39.56 -3.13 -22.22
N SER A 314 -40.88 -3.07 -22.35
CA SER A 314 -41.58 -3.46 -23.58
C SER A 314 -41.69 -2.27 -24.55
N ALA A 315 -41.37 -2.50 -25.82
CA ALA A 315 -41.56 -1.54 -26.91
C ALA A 315 -43.03 -1.11 -27.11
N ARG A 316 -43.98 -1.78 -26.44
CA ARG A 316 -45.40 -1.38 -26.41
C ARG A 316 -45.68 -0.24 -25.43
N LEU A 317 -44.80 -0.05 -24.45
CA LEU A 317 -44.98 0.91 -23.34
C LEU A 317 -43.97 2.06 -23.41
N VAL A 318 -42.77 1.82 -23.94
CA VAL A 318 -41.71 2.82 -24.03
C VAL A 318 -41.29 3.06 -25.48
N THR A 319 -40.72 4.24 -25.73
CA THR A 319 -40.10 4.56 -27.02
C THR A 319 -38.61 4.28 -26.94
N VAL A 320 -38.07 3.56 -27.92
CA VAL A 320 -36.65 3.22 -28.02
C VAL A 320 -35.97 4.02 -29.12
N THR A 321 -34.66 4.21 -29.01
CA THR A 321 -33.89 4.87 -30.08
C THR A 321 -33.63 3.91 -31.24
N PRO A 322 -33.48 4.42 -32.48
CA PRO A 322 -33.13 3.58 -33.63
C PRO A 322 -31.84 2.77 -33.43
N GLU A 323 -30.87 3.33 -32.71
CA GLU A 323 -29.61 2.67 -32.39
C GLU A 323 -29.80 1.48 -31.44
N LEU A 324 -30.74 1.58 -30.49
CA LEU A 324 -31.08 0.45 -29.62
C LEU A 324 -31.82 -0.65 -30.38
N ASP A 325 -32.74 -0.29 -31.27
CA ASP A 325 -33.42 -1.27 -32.13
C ASP A 325 -32.42 -2.04 -33.00
N ALA A 326 -31.46 -1.34 -33.61
CA ALA A 326 -30.38 -1.97 -34.37
C ALA A 326 -29.58 -2.95 -33.50
N LEU A 327 -29.21 -2.54 -32.28
CA LEU A 327 -28.47 -3.39 -31.34
C LEU A 327 -29.29 -4.63 -30.91
N ALA A 328 -30.60 -4.49 -30.76
CA ALA A 328 -31.51 -5.58 -30.45
C ALA A 328 -31.66 -6.56 -31.63
N ASP A 329 -31.68 -6.05 -32.87
CA ASP A 329 -31.77 -6.88 -34.08
C ASP A 329 -30.47 -7.63 -34.39
N GLU A 330 -29.32 -7.02 -34.09
CA GLU A 330 -28.00 -7.66 -34.20
C GLU A 330 -27.71 -8.68 -33.08
N SER A 331 -28.59 -8.79 -32.06
CA SER A 331 -28.37 -9.68 -30.91
C SER A 331 -28.40 -11.18 -31.20
N GLY A 332 -28.94 -11.57 -32.37
CA GLY A 332 -29.18 -12.97 -32.72
C GLY A 332 -30.26 -13.66 -31.88
N ASP A 333 -31.04 -12.92 -31.08
CA ASP A 333 -32.16 -13.47 -30.32
C ASP A 333 -33.46 -13.48 -31.15
N GLU A 334 -33.79 -14.65 -31.70
CA GLU A 334 -35.00 -14.89 -32.50
C GLU A 334 -36.22 -15.31 -31.64
N SER A 335 -36.13 -15.23 -30.31
CA SER A 335 -37.22 -15.69 -29.45
C SER A 335 -38.47 -14.83 -29.57
N ALA A 336 -39.57 -15.43 -30.03
CA ALA A 336 -40.87 -14.77 -30.10
C ALA A 336 -41.37 -14.24 -28.73
N PHE A 337 -40.89 -14.80 -27.62
CA PHE A 337 -41.26 -14.37 -26.27
C PHE A 337 -40.58 -13.07 -25.83
N ARG A 338 -39.49 -12.66 -26.49
CA ARG A 338 -38.74 -11.43 -26.19
C ARG A 338 -38.78 -10.42 -27.34
N ALA A 339 -39.60 -10.68 -28.36
CA ALA A 339 -39.69 -9.86 -29.56
C ALA A 339 -40.08 -8.40 -29.23
N ASP A 340 -40.87 -8.17 -28.18
CA ASP A 340 -41.25 -6.83 -27.73
C ASP A 340 -40.36 -6.27 -26.60
N GLU A 341 -39.24 -6.92 -26.25
CA GLU A 341 -38.31 -6.51 -25.18
C GLU A 341 -36.92 -6.12 -25.78
N PRO A 342 -36.80 -4.97 -26.46
CA PRO A 342 -35.58 -4.59 -27.19
C PRO A 342 -34.34 -4.46 -26.29
N TYR A 343 -34.49 -3.93 -25.07
CA TYR A 343 -33.38 -3.82 -24.12
C TYR A 343 -32.81 -5.18 -23.72
N ARG A 344 -33.69 -6.16 -23.44
CA ARG A 344 -33.27 -7.52 -23.09
C ARG A 344 -32.56 -8.20 -24.25
N ARG A 345 -33.09 -8.07 -25.48
CA ARG A 345 -32.45 -8.59 -26.71
C ARG A 345 -31.06 -7.97 -26.89
N ALA A 346 -30.93 -6.65 -26.81
CA ALA A 346 -29.66 -5.94 -26.92
C ALA A 346 -28.63 -6.45 -25.88
N ILE A 347 -28.99 -6.48 -24.59
CA ILE A 347 -28.09 -6.98 -23.53
C ILE A 347 -27.68 -8.43 -23.79
N ARG A 348 -28.60 -9.29 -24.24
CA ARG A 348 -28.28 -10.67 -24.58
C ARG A 348 -27.24 -10.74 -25.72
N GLY A 349 -27.34 -9.87 -26.73
CA GLY A 349 -26.32 -9.72 -27.78
C GLY A 349 -24.96 -9.31 -27.22
N LEU A 350 -24.93 -8.31 -26.33
CA LEU A 350 -23.71 -7.86 -25.64
C LEU A 350 -23.05 -9.01 -24.86
N ARG A 351 -23.85 -9.85 -24.18
CA ARG A 351 -23.35 -11.04 -23.46
C ARG A 351 -22.69 -12.05 -24.38
N VAL A 352 -23.28 -12.33 -25.55
CA VAL A 352 -22.67 -13.24 -26.54
C VAL A 352 -21.37 -12.66 -27.07
N ARG A 353 -21.33 -11.37 -27.42
CA ARG A 353 -20.11 -10.70 -27.89
C ARG A 353 -19.01 -10.70 -26.81
N LEU A 354 -19.36 -10.42 -25.56
CA LEU A 354 -18.40 -10.48 -24.45
C LEU A 354 -17.93 -11.93 -24.20
N THR A 355 -18.81 -12.93 -24.38
CA THR A 355 -18.43 -14.35 -24.31
C THR A 355 -17.41 -14.72 -25.39
N ALA A 356 -17.61 -14.29 -26.64
CA ALA A 356 -16.64 -14.48 -27.71
C ALA A 356 -15.31 -13.77 -27.43
N THR A 357 -15.36 -12.58 -26.83
CA THR A 357 -14.19 -11.84 -26.36
C THR A 357 -13.44 -12.62 -25.28
N ALA A 358 -14.17 -13.17 -24.30
CA ALA A 358 -13.63 -13.99 -23.23
C ALA A 358 -12.94 -15.23 -23.79
N ALA A 359 -13.56 -15.94 -24.73
CA ALA A 359 -12.96 -17.12 -25.36
C ALA A 359 -11.64 -16.79 -26.09
N ARG A 360 -11.57 -15.64 -26.78
CA ARG A 360 -10.35 -15.15 -27.46
C ARG A 360 -9.23 -14.83 -26.46
N ILE A 361 -9.55 -14.14 -25.36
CA ILE A 361 -8.57 -13.69 -24.37
C ILE A 361 -8.12 -14.86 -23.48
N LEU A 362 -9.07 -15.64 -22.97
CA LEU A 362 -8.86 -16.63 -21.93
C LEU A 362 -8.48 -18.01 -22.47
N GLY A 363 -8.87 -18.34 -23.71
CA GLY A 363 -8.65 -19.65 -24.31
C GLY A 363 -9.51 -20.78 -23.71
N HIS A 364 -10.44 -20.46 -22.83
CA HIS A 364 -11.45 -21.38 -22.29
C HIS A 364 -12.77 -20.62 -22.02
N PRO A 365 -13.90 -21.33 -21.82
CA PRO A 365 -15.16 -20.71 -21.44
C PRO A 365 -15.05 -19.99 -20.09
N ALA A 366 -15.55 -18.76 -20.02
CA ALA A 366 -15.68 -18.00 -18.77
C ALA A 366 -16.94 -18.39 -18.01
N ALA A 367 -17.00 -18.15 -16.70
CA ALA A 367 -18.24 -18.19 -15.95
C ALA A 367 -19.26 -17.20 -16.54
N HIS A 368 -20.56 -17.52 -16.41
CA HIS A 368 -21.67 -16.69 -16.93
C HIS A 368 -21.70 -16.49 -18.47
N ALA A 369 -20.85 -17.22 -19.20
CA ALA A 369 -20.82 -17.26 -20.65
C ALA A 369 -22.16 -17.67 -21.25
N LEU A 370 -22.46 -17.10 -22.42
CA LEU A 370 -23.65 -17.40 -23.21
C LEU A 370 -23.25 -17.77 -24.64
N ASP A 371 -23.60 -18.98 -25.05
CA ASP A 371 -23.33 -19.47 -26.40
C ASP A 371 -24.07 -18.61 -27.46
N GLY A 372 -23.37 -18.32 -28.54
CA GLY A 372 -23.90 -17.63 -29.72
C GLY A 372 -22.82 -17.38 -30.78
N ASP A 373 -23.24 -16.86 -31.93
CA ASP A 373 -22.40 -16.67 -33.13
C ASP A 373 -22.27 -15.18 -33.49
N LEU A 374 -21.79 -14.37 -32.53
CA LEU A 374 -21.48 -12.96 -32.76
C LEU A 374 -19.98 -12.70 -32.57
N PRO A 375 -19.40 -11.77 -33.36
CA PRO A 375 -18.00 -11.39 -33.17
C PRO A 375 -17.79 -10.71 -31.82
N GLY A 376 -16.68 -11.05 -31.17
CA GLY A 376 -16.27 -10.42 -29.92
C GLY A 376 -15.87 -8.95 -30.09
N TYR A 377 -15.72 -8.27 -28.97
CA TYR A 377 -15.14 -6.93 -28.91
C TYR A 377 -13.61 -7.00 -29.07
N ASP A 378 -13.06 -6.06 -29.84
CA ASP A 378 -11.61 -5.89 -29.94
C ASP A 378 -11.06 -5.22 -28.67
N ALA A 379 -11.80 -4.25 -28.13
CA ALA A 379 -11.41 -3.46 -26.96
C ALA A 379 -12.62 -3.10 -26.07
N PRO A 380 -12.40 -2.76 -24.78
CA PRO A 380 -13.47 -2.38 -23.85
C PRO A 380 -14.32 -1.20 -24.32
N ALA A 381 -13.75 -0.28 -25.11
CA ALA A 381 -14.45 0.86 -25.69
C ALA A 381 -15.67 0.45 -26.53
N GLY A 382 -15.62 -0.72 -27.19
CA GLY A 382 -16.76 -1.24 -27.94
C GLY A 382 -17.93 -1.63 -27.05
N LEU A 383 -17.67 -2.30 -25.92
CA LEU A 383 -18.70 -2.64 -24.94
C LEU A 383 -19.29 -1.37 -24.29
N LEU A 384 -18.44 -0.38 -23.98
CA LEU A 384 -18.89 0.91 -23.44
C LEU A 384 -19.78 1.69 -24.41
N ALA A 385 -19.48 1.65 -25.72
CA ALA A 385 -20.29 2.28 -26.74
C ALA A 385 -21.69 1.66 -26.78
N ASP A 386 -21.79 0.34 -26.81
CA ASP A 386 -23.07 -0.37 -26.79
C ASP A 386 -23.87 -0.10 -25.50
N LEU A 387 -23.23 -0.15 -24.33
CA LEU A 387 -23.87 0.20 -23.05
C LEU A 387 -24.32 1.67 -23.01
N THR A 388 -23.61 2.56 -23.70
CA THR A 388 -23.99 3.97 -23.81
C THR A 388 -25.23 4.15 -24.71
N THR A 389 -25.36 3.36 -25.78
CA THR A 389 -26.60 3.32 -26.59
C THR A 389 -27.81 2.96 -25.74
N ILE A 390 -27.66 1.97 -24.85
CA ILE A 390 -28.71 1.57 -23.90
C ILE A 390 -29.05 2.70 -22.93
N ASP A 391 -28.05 3.35 -22.34
CA ASP A 391 -28.24 4.49 -21.43
C ASP A 391 -28.96 5.67 -22.09
N VAL A 392 -28.53 6.05 -23.30
CA VAL A 392 -29.15 7.13 -24.08
C VAL A 392 -30.61 6.82 -24.37
N SER A 393 -30.93 5.57 -24.75
CA SER A 393 -32.31 5.17 -25.00
C SER A 393 -33.18 5.24 -23.74
N LEU A 394 -32.70 4.72 -22.59
CA LEU A 394 -33.44 4.83 -21.31
C LEU A 394 -33.74 6.27 -20.94
N ARG A 395 -32.75 7.15 -21.03
CA ARG A 395 -32.92 8.58 -20.74
C ARG A 395 -33.86 9.27 -21.73
N GLY A 396 -33.91 8.81 -22.98
CA GLY A 396 -34.74 9.37 -24.04
C GLY A 396 -36.25 9.30 -23.78
N HIS A 397 -36.72 8.35 -22.97
CA HIS A 397 -38.15 8.21 -22.60
C HIS A 397 -38.44 8.41 -21.11
N GLY A 398 -37.46 8.88 -20.33
CA GLY A 398 -37.65 9.28 -18.94
C GLY A 398 -37.21 8.26 -17.88
N ASP A 399 -36.62 7.13 -18.28
CA ASP A 399 -36.16 6.06 -17.39
C ASP A 399 -34.73 6.32 -16.86
N GLY A 400 -34.41 7.58 -16.54
CA GLY A 400 -33.12 7.97 -15.98
C GLY A 400 -32.80 7.23 -14.67
N ALA A 401 -33.79 7.04 -13.80
CA ALA A 401 -33.61 6.32 -12.53
C ALA A 401 -33.21 4.84 -12.71
N VAL A 402 -33.61 4.21 -13.82
CA VAL A 402 -33.19 2.84 -14.16
C VAL A 402 -31.76 2.85 -14.73
N ALA A 403 -31.46 3.83 -15.58
CA ALA A 403 -30.13 4.01 -16.15
C ALA A 403 -29.06 4.31 -15.09
N ASP A 404 -29.41 5.09 -14.06
CA ASP A 404 -28.52 5.53 -12.98
C ASP A 404 -28.19 4.43 -11.94
N ASP A 405 -28.82 3.25 -12.01
CA ASP A 405 -28.53 2.12 -11.10
C ASP A 405 -27.48 1.14 -11.67
N ARG A 406 -27.86 -0.10 -12.02
CA ARG A 406 -26.90 -1.15 -12.41
C ARG A 406 -26.21 -0.85 -13.73
N LEU A 407 -26.92 -0.25 -14.69
CA LEU A 407 -26.33 0.10 -15.98
C LEU A 407 -25.18 1.10 -15.81
N ALA A 408 -25.38 2.18 -15.05
CA ALA A 408 -24.33 3.13 -14.71
C ALA A 408 -23.16 2.45 -13.97
N ARG A 409 -23.45 1.59 -12.98
CA ARG A 409 -22.42 0.83 -12.26
C ARG A 409 -21.57 -0.04 -13.19
N LEU A 410 -22.19 -0.78 -14.11
CA LEU A 410 -21.48 -1.60 -15.10
C LEU A 410 -20.66 -0.74 -16.06
N ARG A 411 -21.21 0.36 -16.58
CA ARG A 411 -20.47 1.30 -17.45
C ARG A 411 -19.21 1.82 -16.75
N ASN A 412 -19.35 2.33 -15.53
CA ASN A 412 -18.21 2.81 -14.75
C ASN A 412 -17.21 1.67 -14.45
N SER A 413 -17.69 0.44 -14.21
CA SER A 413 -16.85 -0.75 -14.00
C SER A 413 -16.02 -1.08 -15.25
N VAL A 414 -16.62 -1.11 -16.43
CA VAL A 414 -15.91 -1.36 -17.70
C VAL A 414 -14.93 -0.21 -18.01
N GLU A 415 -15.29 1.03 -17.69
CA GLU A 415 -14.42 2.20 -17.91
C GLU A 415 -13.15 2.17 -17.04
N VAL A 416 -13.26 1.68 -15.80
CA VAL A 416 -12.14 1.57 -14.86
C VAL A 416 -11.31 0.31 -15.12
N PHE A 417 -11.96 -0.85 -15.20
CA PHE A 417 -11.30 -2.15 -15.16
C PHE A 417 -11.05 -2.74 -16.56
N GLY A 418 -11.76 -2.27 -17.58
CA GLY A 418 -11.69 -2.81 -18.94
C GLY A 418 -11.81 -4.33 -18.97
N PHE A 419 -10.98 -4.97 -19.81
CA PHE A 419 -10.81 -6.43 -19.87
C PHE A 419 -9.55 -6.91 -19.14
N HIS A 420 -8.81 -6.02 -18.49
CA HIS A 420 -7.51 -6.31 -17.88
C HIS A 420 -7.53 -6.27 -16.35
N LEU A 421 -8.60 -5.74 -15.74
CA LEU A 421 -8.81 -5.50 -14.31
C LEU A 421 -7.87 -4.42 -13.73
N CYS A 422 -6.58 -4.65 -13.78
CA CYS A 422 -5.56 -3.72 -13.30
C CYS A 422 -4.26 -3.93 -14.07
N GLY A 423 -3.49 -2.86 -14.23
CA GLY A 423 -2.20 -2.94 -14.90
C GLY A 423 -1.17 -3.68 -14.06
N LEU A 424 -0.50 -4.67 -14.67
CA LEU A 424 0.63 -5.37 -14.08
C LEU A 424 1.92 -4.60 -14.41
N ASP A 425 2.55 -3.99 -13.41
CA ASP A 425 3.87 -3.40 -13.62
C ASP A 425 4.93 -4.52 -13.62
N MET A 426 5.81 -4.48 -14.63
CA MET A 426 7.02 -5.28 -14.67
C MET A 426 8.13 -4.56 -13.92
N ARG A 427 8.96 -5.27 -13.14
CA ARG A 427 10.12 -4.65 -12.45
C ARG A 427 11.34 -5.57 -12.47
N GLN A 428 12.51 -5.01 -12.79
CA GLN A 428 13.80 -5.72 -12.75
C GLN A 428 14.98 -4.76 -12.51
N ASN A 429 16.09 -5.30 -12.01
CA ASN A 429 17.34 -4.58 -11.77
C ASN A 429 18.10 -4.24 -13.07
N SER A 430 18.65 -3.03 -13.17
CA SER A 430 19.47 -2.54 -14.30
C SER A 430 20.63 -3.47 -14.68
N GLU A 431 21.37 -4.02 -13.71
CA GLU A 431 22.50 -4.94 -13.95
C GLU A 431 22.09 -6.19 -14.75
N VAL A 432 20.84 -6.65 -14.58
CA VAL A 432 20.29 -7.76 -15.36
C VAL A 432 20.03 -7.33 -16.79
N HIS A 433 19.55 -6.10 -17.03
CA HIS A 433 19.35 -5.57 -18.38
C HIS A 433 20.68 -5.46 -19.11
N GLU A 434 21.69 -4.84 -18.49
CA GLU A 434 23.03 -4.70 -19.06
C GLU A 434 23.61 -6.08 -19.42
N THR A 435 23.37 -7.07 -18.56
CA THR A 435 23.80 -8.46 -18.79
C THR A 435 23.16 -9.09 -20.01
N VAL A 436 21.84 -8.98 -20.14
CA VAL A 436 21.08 -9.56 -21.24
C VAL A 436 21.40 -8.84 -22.55
N VAL A 437 21.44 -7.51 -22.54
CA VAL A 437 21.75 -6.69 -23.72
C VAL A 437 23.17 -6.97 -24.21
N ALA A 438 24.15 -7.10 -23.32
CA ALA A 438 25.51 -7.47 -23.71
C ALA A 438 25.58 -8.81 -24.44
N GLU A 439 24.84 -9.82 -23.95
CA GLU A 439 24.80 -11.16 -24.58
C GLU A 439 24.09 -11.10 -25.95
N LEU A 440 22.97 -10.36 -26.04
CA LEU A 440 22.27 -10.12 -27.31
C LEU A 440 23.17 -9.44 -28.35
N PHE A 441 23.89 -8.39 -27.96
CA PHE A 441 24.77 -7.65 -28.85
C PHE A 441 25.97 -8.48 -29.32
N ALA A 442 26.55 -9.29 -28.44
CA ALA A 442 27.64 -10.20 -28.81
C ALA A 442 27.17 -11.26 -29.80
N TRP A 443 25.97 -11.83 -29.58
CA TRP A 443 25.38 -12.82 -30.49
C TRP A 443 25.03 -12.23 -31.86
N ALA A 444 24.40 -11.04 -31.87
CA ALA A 444 23.96 -10.36 -33.09
C ALA A 444 25.13 -9.79 -33.91
N GLY A 445 26.35 -9.80 -33.35
CA GLY A 445 27.53 -9.19 -33.96
C GLY A 445 27.51 -7.66 -33.94
N VAL A 446 26.72 -7.06 -33.05
CA VAL A 446 26.64 -5.60 -32.84
C VAL A 446 27.86 -5.12 -32.06
N HIS A 447 28.17 -5.74 -30.93
CA HIS A 447 29.36 -5.44 -30.14
C HIS A 447 29.79 -6.64 -29.27
N PRO A 448 31.07 -7.04 -29.26
CA PRO A 448 31.52 -8.24 -28.54
C PRO A 448 31.65 -8.07 -27.02
N ASP A 449 31.84 -6.83 -26.54
CA ASP A 449 32.01 -6.52 -25.11
C ASP A 449 31.35 -5.19 -24.74
N TYR A 450 30.01 -5.15 -24.84
CA TYR A 450 29.21 -3.94 -24.62
C TYR A 450 29.50 -3.26 -23.26
N ARG A 451 29.75 -4.05 -22.20
CA ARG A 451 29.95 -3.51 -20.85
C ARG A 451 31.26 -2.75 -20.68
N SER A 452 32.24 -2.98 -21.55
CA SER A 452 33.49 -2.21 -21.53
C SER A 452 33.34 -0.78 -22.05
N LEU A 453 32.23 -0.46 -22.72
CA LEU A 453 32.00 0.85 -23.33
C LEU A 453 31.74 1.93 -22.28
N PRO A 454 32.27 3.16 -22.48
CA PRO A 454 31.86 4.31 -21.70
C PRO A 454 30.40 4.71 -22.01
N GLU A 455 29.77 5.43 -21.10
CA GLU A 455 28.33 5.76 -21.15
C GLU A 455 27.91 6.47 -22.45
N ASP A 456 28.71 7.41 -22.96
CA ASP A 456 28.40 8.13 -24.19
C ASP A 456 28.45 7.24 -25.45
N GLU A 457 29.29 6.19 -25.43
CA GLU A 457 29.35 5.18 -26.48
C GLU A 457 28.18 4.20 -26.37
N ARG A 458 27.79 3.81 -25.14
CA ARG A 458 26.60 2.98 -24.89
C ARG A 458 25.33 3.67 -25.40
N ILE A 459 25.11 4.93 -25.03
CA ILE A 459 23.95 5.72 -25.46
C ILE A 459 23.87 5.77 -27.00
N ARG A 460 24.99 6.07 -27.67
CA ARG A 460 25.04 6.13 -29.15
C ARG A 460 24.71 4.79 -29.79
N LEU A 461 25.25 3.69 -29.25
CA LEU A 461 25.00 2.35 -29.77
C LEU A 461 23.53 1.94 -29.58
N LEU A 462 23.01 2.08 -28.37
CA LEU A 462 21.61 1.72 -28.03
C LEU A 462 20.61 2.55 -28.84
N ALA A 463 20.79 3.86 -28.93
CA ALA A 463 19.92 4.74 -29.72
C ALA A 463 19.97 4.39 -31.22
N GLY A 464 21.14 3.96 -31.73
CA GLY A 464 21.31 3.48 -33.09
C GLY A 464 20.55 2.18 -33.37
N GLU A 465 20.66 1.19 -32.48
CA GLU A 465 19.93 -0.08 -32.64
C GLU A 465 18.41 0.09 -32.48
N LEU A 466 17.97 0.94 -31.54
CA LEU A 466 16.54 1.27 -31.35
C LEU A 466 15.91 1.93 -32.58
N ALA A 467 16.69 2.54 -33.46
CA ALA A 467 16.19 3.12 -34.71
C ALA A 467 15.93 2.06 -35.80
N THR A 468 16.19 0.77 -35.53
CA THR A 468 16.04 -0.32 -36.49
C THR A 468 14.95 -1.30 -36.07
N ARG A 469 14.34 -1.99 -37.05
CA ARG A 469 13.34 -3.06 -36.82
C ARG A 469 13.95 -4.47 -36.83
N ARG A 470 15.27 -4.59 -36.92
CA ARG A 470 15.93 -5.89 -37.03
C ARG A 470 15.97 -6.54 -35.64
N PRO A 471 15.40 -7.75 -35.44
CA PRO A 471 15.53 -8.47 -34.19
C PRO A 471 17.00 -8.78 -33.88
N LEU A 472 17.37 -8.67 -32.61
CA LEU A 472 18.70 -9.03 -32.12
C LEU A 472 18.80 -10.51 -31.85
N ALA A 473 17.72 -11.23 -31.54
CA ALA A 473 17.73 -12.68 -31.40
C ALA A 473 17.13 -13.37 -32.65
N GLY A 474 17.79 -14.44 -33.09
CA GLY A 474 17.29 -15.32 -34.14
C GLY A 474 16.66 -16.61 -33.59
N PRO A 475 15.95 -17.39 -34.43
CA PRO A 475 15.29 -18.63 -34.00
C PRO A 475 16.23 -19.73 -33.46
N HIS A 476 17.53 -19.62 -33.74
CA HIS A 476 18.57 -20.56 -33.31
C HIS A 476 19.55 -19.95 -32.32
N ALA A 477 19.18 -18.84 -31.67
CA ALA A 477 20.01 -18.25 -30.64
C ALA A 477 20.09 -19.16 -29.42
N GLU A 478 21.31 -19.44 -28.96
CA GLU A 478 21.58 -20.17 -27.72
C GLU A 478 22.15 -19.18 -26.72
N PHE A 479 21.32 -18.80 -25.74
CA PHE A 479 21.70 -17.86 -24.69
C PHE A 479 21.83 -18.57 -23.35
N SER A 480 22.44 -17.87 -22.39
CA SER A 480 22.46 -18.25 -20.98
C SER A 480 21.04 -18.49 -20.43
N GLU A 481 20.95 -19.23 -19.32
CA GLU A 481 19.69 -19.47 -18.61
C GLU A 481 19.03 -18.15 -18.19
N LEU A 482 19.82 -17.16 -17.76
CA LEU A 482 19.35 -15.85 -17.37
C LEU A 482 18.68 -15.12 -18.55
N THR A 483 19.38 -14.98 -19.67
CA THR A 483 18.86 -14.30 -20.87
C THR A 483 17.65 -15.00 -21.44
N THR A 484 17.67 -16.33 -21.53
CA THR A 484 16.53 -17.14 -21.99
C THR A 484 15.30 -16.89 -21.10
N LYS A 485 15.50 -16.86 -19.78
CA LYS A 485 14.43 -16.61 -18.82
C LYS A 485 13.86 -15.19 -18.95
N GLU A 486 14.71 -14.17 -19.01
CA GLU A 486 14.29 -12.76 -19.08
C GLU A 486 13.54 -12.47 -20.39
N LEU A 487 14.02 -12.96 -21.53
CA LEU A 487 13.31 -12.87 -22.80
C LEU A 487 11.97 -13.62 -22.75
N GLY A 488 11.92 -14.79 -22.12
CA GLY A 488 10.66 -15.53 -21.93
C GLY A 488 9.63 -14.74 -21.12
N ILE A 489 10.06 -14.05 -20.07
CA ILE A 489 9.21 -13.19 -19.23
C ILE A 489 8.67 -11.99 -20.04
N LEU A 490 9.53 -11.31 -20.79
CA LEU A 490 9.15 -10.19 -21.65
C LEU A 490 8.20 -10.63 -22.78
N ASN A 491 8.40 -11.82 -23.34
CA ASN A 491 7.49 -12.39 -24.33
C ASN A 491 6.10 -12.68 -23.75
N ALA A 492 6.01 -13.15 -22.50
CA ALA A 492 4.73 -13.34 -21.81
C ALA A 492 4.01 -12.00 -21.58
N ALA A 493 4.74 -10.94 -21.19
CA ALA A 493 4.20 -9.60 -21.10
C ALA A 493 3.70 -9.07 -22.46
N ALA A 494 4.46 -9.30 -23.53
CA ALA A 494 4.06 -8.93 -24.87
C ALA A 494 2.82 -9.69 -25.37
N ASP A 495 2.68 -10.97 -25.01
CA ASP A 495 1.48 -11.76 -25.29
C ASP A 495 0.25 -11.22 -24.55
N ALA A 496 0.40 -10.84 -23.28
CA ALA A 496 -0.67 -10.19 -22.52
C ALA A 496 -1.12 -8.88 -23.19
N VAL A 497 -0.17 -8.01 -23.59
CA VAL A 497 -0.48 -6.76 -24.30
C VAL A 497 -1.22 -7.01 -25.61
N ARG A 498 -0.79 -8.01 -26.41
CA ARG A 498 -1.45 -8.34 -27.69
C ARG A 498 -2.85 -8.90 -27.53
N ARG A 499 -3.09 -9.74 -26.52
CA ARG A 499 -4.38 -10.42 -26.33
C ARG A 499 -5.41 -9.56 -25.60
N ILE A 500 -4.99 -8.91 -24.51
CA ILE A 500 -5.85 -8.20 -23.55
C ILE A 500 -5.89 -6.70 -23.87
N GLY A 501 -4.77 -6.13 -24.33
CA GLY A 501 -4.60 -4.71 -24.63
C GLY A 501 -3.43 -4.08 -23.86
N PRO A 502 -3.03 -2.84 -24.24
CA PRO A 502 -1.84 -2.17 -23.68
C PRO A 502 -1.90 -1.93 -22.17
N GLU A 503 -3.09 -1.69 -21.62
CA GLU A 503 -3.30 -1.46 -20.18
C GLU A 503 -3.03 -2.70 -19.30
N ALA A 504 -2.90 -3.90 -19.89
CA ALA A 504 -2.55 -5.11 -19.14
C ALA A 504 -1.14 -5.05 -18.55
N VAL A 505 -0.21 -4.40 -19.26
CA VAL A 505 1.18 -4.18 -18.81
C VAL A 505 1.56 -2.72 -19.12
N PRO A 506 1.15 -1.76 -18.28
CA PRO A 506 1.40 -0.35 -18.57
C PRO A 506 2.84 0.05 -18.24
N ASN A 507 3.38 -0.54 -17.16
CA ASN A 507 4.64 -0.28 -16.46
C ASN A 507 5.83 -1.20 -16.79
N TYR A 508 7.03 -0.68 -17.08
CA TYR A 508 8.30 -1.39 -16.87
C TYR A 508 9.26 -0.56 -16.00
N VAL A 509 9.44 -0.97 -14.75
CA VAL A 509 10.25 -0.30 -13.72
C VAL A 509 11.67 -0.85 -13.67
N ILE A 510 12.67 0.03 -13.71
CA ILE A 510 14.10 -0.29 -13.65
C ILE A 510 14.63 0.01 -12.25
N SER A 511 14.91 -1.02 -11.46
CA SER A 511 15.49 -0.88 -10.11
C SER A 511 16.98 -0.59 -10.19
N MET A 512 17.51 0.20 -9.25
CA MET A 512 18.91 0.66 -9.25
C MET A 512 19.28 1.38 -10.55
N CYS A 513 18.37 2.21 -11.07
CA CYS A 513 18.64 3.00 -12.27
C CYS A 513 19.54 4.19 -11.90
N ASP A 514 20.70 4.30 -12.53
CA ASP A 514 21.66 5.38 -12.28
C ASP A 514 22.09 6.12 -13.57
N SER A 515 21.84 5.54 -14.75
CA SER A 515 22.36 6.04 -16.02
C SER A 515 21.30 6.15 -17.12
N VAL A 516 21.67 6.81 -18.24
CA VAL A 516 20.79 6.91 -19.42
C VAL A 516 20.77 5.57 -20.16
N SER A 517 21.89 4.84 -20.15
CA SER A 517 22.00 3.51 -20.74
C SER A 517 20.98 2.53 -20.15
N ASP A 518 20.74 2.54 -18.84
CA ASP A 518 19.71 1.71 -18.19
C ASP A 518 18.31 1.86 -18.81
N MET A 519 17.92 3.10 -19.12
CA MET A 519 16.64 3.43 -19.74
C MET A 519 16.55 2.88 -21.17
N LEU A 520 17.63 3.02 -21.93
CA LEU A 520 17.69 2.58 -23.31
C LEU A 520 17.86 1.06 -23.45
N GLU A 521 18.53 0.40 -22.51
CA GLU A 521 18.61 -1.06 -22.42
C GLU A 521 17.23 -1.68 -22.21
N ALA A 522 16.43 -1.12 -21.29
CA ALA A 522 15.04 -1.55 -21.13
C ALA A 522 14.22 -1.36 -22.43
N ALA A 523 14.45 -0.25 -23.16
CA ALA A 523 13.81 -0.04 -24.45
C ALA A 523 14.23 -1.10 -25.50
N ILE A 524 15.52 -1.49 -25.54
CA ILE A 524 16.02 -2.55 -26.43
C ILE A 524 15.32 -3.88 -26.11
N LEU A 525 15.20 -4.21 -24.83
CA LEU A 525 14.52 -5.43 -24.39
C LEU A 525 13.04 -5.45 -24.77
N LEU A 526 12.35 -4.31 -24.68
CA LEU A 526 10.97 -4.16 -25.14
C LEU A 526 10.85 -4.23 -26.68
N ALA A 527 11.83 -3.71 -27.42
CA ALA A 527 11.91 -3.84 -28.88
C ALA A 527 12.07 -5.29 -29.31
N GLU A 528 12.90 -6.06 -28.61
CA GLU A 528 13.16 -7.46 -28.96
C GLU A 528 11.90 -8.34 -28.91
N VAL A 529 10.95 -8.02 -28.04
CA VAL A 529 9.67 -8.75 -27.92
C VAL A 529 8.52 -8.11 -28.72
N GLY A 530 8.83 -7.11 -29.54
CA GLY A 530 7.88 -6.44 -30.43
C GLY A 530 6.93 -5.46 -29.73
N LEU A 531 7.29 -4.96 -28.55
CA LEU A 531 6.53 -3.92 -27.84
C LEU A 531 6.99 -2.51 -28.19
N PHE A 532 8.16 -2.35 -28.80
CA PHE A 532 8.63 -1.07 -29.30
C PHE A 532 8.63 -1.08 -30.83
N ASP A 533 8.01 -0.06 -31.44
CA ASP A 533 8.03 0.16 -32.89
C ASP A 533 8.73 1.49 -33.20
N PRO A 534 9.91 1.48 -33.86
CA PRO A 534 10.64 2.70 -34.20
C PRO A 534 9.93 3.60 -35.21
N ASP A 535 9.09 3.04 -36.09
CA ASP A 535 8.38 3.78 -37.14
C ASP A 535 6.86 3.75 -36.94
N GLY A 536 6.41 3.83 -35.68
CA GLY A 536 5.01 4.01 -35.36
C GLY A 536 4.44 5.32 -35.94
N GLU A 537 3.12 5.47 -35.94
CA GLU A 537 2.49 6.73 -36.39
C GLU A 537 2.99 7.92 -35.55
N GLY A 538 3.72 8.87 -36.15
CA GLY A 538 4.37 9.95 -35.40
C GLY A 538 5.74 9.59 -34.78
N GLY A 539 6.37 8.50 -35.22
CA GLY A 539 7.70 8.05 -34.79
C GLY A 539 7.68 6.91 -33.77
N PRO A 540 8.78 6.72 -33.01
CA PRO A 540 8.92 5.65 -32.03
C PRO A 540 7.74 5.54 -31.05
N ARG A 541 7.19 4.33 -30.87
CA ARG A 541 6.08 4.05 -29.96
C ARG A 541 6.34 2.81 -29.12
N CYS A 542 5.95 2.87 -27.85
CA CYS A 542 5.87 1.72 -26.95
C CYS A 542 4.64 1.88 -26.04
N PRO A 543 3.74 0.89 -25.97
CA PRO A 543 2.59 0.93 -25.07
C PRO A 543 3.00 0.79 -23.60
N VAL A 544 4.19 0.24 -23.33
CA VAL A 544 4.76 0.10 -21.99
C VAL A 544 5.62 1.33 -21.67
N GLY A 545 5.33 2.01 -20.56
CA GLY A 545 6.13 3.11 -20.04
C GLY A 545 7.41 2.58 -19.37
N ILE A 546 8.55 3.18 -19.68
CA ILE A 546 9.83 2.87 -19.03
C ILE A 546 9.97 3.82 -17.83
N VAL A 547 10.13 3.27 -16.63
CA VAL A 547 10.10 4.00 -15.37
C VAL A 547 11.41 3.79 -14.61
N PRO A 548 12.27 4.82 -14.46
CA PRO A 548 13.45 4.70 -13.61
C PRO A 548 13.03 4.67 -12.14
N LEU A 549 13.68 3.83 -11.34
CA LEU A 549 13.57 3.81 -9.88
C LEU A 549 14.90 4.22 -9.25
N PHE A 550 14.92 5.42 -8.66
CA PHE A 550 16.04 5.96 -7.89
C PHE A 550 15.89 5.52 -6.41
N GLU A 551 16.79 4.65 -5.93
CA GLU A 551 16.65 4.00 -4.61
C GLU A 551 17.63 4.52 -3.54
N THR A 552 18.86 4.89 -3.93
CA THR A 552 19.88 5.39 -3.00
C THR A 552 19.83 6.92 -2.88
N ILE A 553 20.47 7.46 -1.83
CA ILE A 553 20.54 8.93 -1.64
C ILE A 553 21.27 9.59 -2.81
N ASP A 554 22.32 8.95 -3.33
CA ASP A 554 23.06 9.49 -4.47
C ASP A 554 22.27 9.37 -5.78
N ASP A 555 21.51 8.30 -6.00
CA ASP A 555 20.62 8.20 -7.16
C ASP A 555 19.53 9.27 -7.12
N LEU A 556 18.95 9.52 -5.94
CA LEU A 556 17.94 10.57 -5.76
C LEU A 556 18.49 11.96 -6.08
N ARG A 557 19.76 12.24 -5.70
CA ARG A 557 20.43 13.50 -6.01
C ARG A 557 20.69 13.69 -7.50
N HIS A 558 21.08 12.63 -8.21
CA HIS A 558 21.38 12.69 -9.65
C HIS A 558 20.17 12.42 -10.55
N GLY A 559 19.05 11.94 -10.00
CA GLY A 559 17.91 11.48 -10.80
C GLY A 559 17.32 12.53 -11.74
N ALA A 560 17.33 13.82 -11.36
CA ALA A 560 16.90 14.90 -12.24
C ALA A 560 17.85 15.14 -13.43
N GLU A 561 19.15 14.95 -13.22
CA GLU A 561 20.17 15.03 -14.25
C GLU A 561 20.04 13.85 -15.22
N THR A 562 19.92 12.63 -14.70
CA THR A 562 19.69 11.42 -15.50
C THR A 562 18.41 11.53 -16.33
N LEU A 563 17.30 11.99 -15.74
CA LEU A 563 16.05 12.24 -16.47
C LEU A 563 16.24 13.27 -17.59
N THR A 564 16.91 14.38 -17.31
CA THR A 564 17.17 15.44 -18.31
C THR A 564 18.00 14.89 -19.45
N ALA A 565 19.11 14.20 -19.16
CA ALA A 565 19.98 13.59 -20.16
C ALA A 565 19.25 12.52 -20.99
N THR A 566 18.37 11.73 -20.38
CA THR A 566 17.53 10.76 -21.11
C THR A 566 16.60 11.46 -22.10
N LEU A 567 15.99 12.60 -21.73
CA LEU A 567 15.13 13.39 -22.61
C LEU A 567 15.89 14.15 -23.70
N GLU A 568 17.21 14.31 -23.60
CA GLU A 568 18.05 14.85 -24.66
C GLU A 568 18.30 13.84 -25.79
N VAL A 569 18.07 12.54 -25.54
CA VAL A 569 18.15 11.49 -26.57
C VAL A 569 16.91 11.55 -27.48
N PRO A 570 17.06 11.88 -28.79
CA PRO A 570 15.90 12.19 -29.65
C PRO A 570 14.86 11.07 -29.80
N ILE A 571 15.33 9.82 -29.87
CA ILE A 571 14.43 8.65 -29.99
C ILE A 571 13.56 8.48 -28.74
N TYR A 572 14.14 8.71 -27.56
CA TYR A 572 13.44 8.63 -26.29
C TYR A 572 12.51 9.83 -26.09
N ARG A 573 12.94 11.05 -26.45
CA ARG A 573 12.06 12.23 -26.39
C ARG A 573 10.79 12.06 -27.21
N THR A 574 10.92 11.46 -28.39
CA THR A 574 9.77 11.17 -29.28
C THR A 574 8.87 10.10 -28.68
N LEU A 575 9.45 9.08 -28.03
CA LEU A 575 8.68 8.08 -27.28
C LEU A 575 7.81 8.73 -26.19
N VAL A 576 8.37 9.67 -25.42
CA VAL A 576 7.64 10.41 -24.38
C VAL A 576 6.55 11.30 -24.99
N ALA A 577 6.83 11.96 -26.12
CA ALA A 577 5.83 12.78 -26.83
C ALA A 577 4.63 11.93 -27.32
N ASN A 578 4.90 10.74 -27.87
CA ASN A 578 3.87 9.80 -28.31
C ASN A 578 3.06 9.18 -27.15
N ARG A 579 3.50 9.40 -25.89
CA ARG A 579 2.77 9.08 -24.66
C ARG A 579 2.15 10.32 -24.01
N GLY A 580 1.91 11.38 -24.78
CA GLY A 580 1.26 12.60 -24.31
C GLY A 580 2.16 13.48 -23.44
N ASP A 581 3.46 13.48 -23.72
CA ASP A 581 4.48 14.21 -22.95
C ASP A 581 4.47 13.86 -21.46
N SER A 582 4.18 12.60 -21.12
CA SER A 582 4.14 12.12 -19.74
C SER A 582 5.28 11.15 -19.46
N GLN A 583 6.06 11.41 -18.41
CA GLN A 583 7.11 10.51 -17.92
C GLN A 583 6.87 10.19 -16.45
N GLU A 584 6.86 8.89 -16.14
CA GLU A 584 6.76 8.40 -14.78
C GLU A 584 8.16 8.14 -14.20
N VAL A 585 8.38 8.50 -12.94
CA VAL A 585 9.62 8.27 -12.18
C VAL A 585 9.24 7.67 -10.85
N MET A 586 9.90 6.59 -10.46
CA MET A 586 9.67 5.93 -9.18
C MET A 586 10.74 6.31 -8.16
N LEU A 587 10.32 6.53 -6.91
CA LEU A 587 11.20 6.92 -5.81
C LEU A 587 11.25 5.84 -4.72
N GLY A 588 12.47 5.43 -4.34
CA GLY A 588 12.73 4.42 -3.32
C GLY A 588 13.01 5.03 -1.94
N TYR A 589 12.15 4.75 -0.95
CA TYR A 589 12.25 5.36 0.39
C TYR A 589 13.05 4.50 1.39
N SER A 590 12.82 3.19 1.36
CA SER A 590 13.28 2.29 2.44
C SER A 590 14.78 2.05 2.42
N ASP A 591 15.39 1.98 1.24
CA ASP A 591 16.83 1.77 1.10
C ASP A 591 17.61 3.06 1.41
N SER A 592 17.09 4.23 0.99
CA SER A 592 17.62 5.54 1.42
C SER A 592 17.61 5.73 2.94
N ASN A 593 16.58 5.27 3.65
CA ASN A 593 16.55 5.34 5.12
C ASN A 593 17.57 4.41 5.78
N LYS A 594 17.81 3.22 5.19
CA LYS A 594 18.86 2.31 5.68
C LYS A 594 20.25 2.92 5.51
N ASP A 595 20.44 3.71 4.46
CA ASP A 595 21.71 4.34 4.07
C ASP A 595 22.04 5.59 4.91
N GLY A 596 21.12 6.55 5.01
CA GLY A 596 21.40 7.85 5.64
C GLY A 596 20.65 8.19 6.93
N GLY A 597 19.76 7.32 7.40
CA GLY A 597 18.92 7.58 8.57
C GLY A 597 17.65 8.40 8.26
N TYR A 598 16.77 8.49 9.27
CA TYR A 598 15.37 8.90 9.08
C TYR A 598 15.19 10.31 8.52
N LEU A 599 15.72 11.33 9.20
CA LEU A 599 15.54 12.73 8.80
C LEU A 599 16.21 13.02 7.45
N ALA A 600 17.46 12.55 7.27
CA ALA A 600 18.23 12.78 6.06
C ALA A 600 17.57 12.15 4.83
N ALA A 601 17.05 10.92 4.95
CA ALA A 601 16.36 10.25 3.85
C ALA A 601 15.08 10.99 3.45
N ASN A 602 14.22 11.38 4.42
CA ASN A 602 12.99 12.13 4.12
C ASN A 602 13.30 13.47 3.44
N TRP A 603 14.36 14.16 3.85
CA TRP A 603 14.77 15.41 3.22
C TRP A 603 15.36 15.21 1.81
N ALA A 604 16.22 14.20 1.63
CA ALA A 604 16.79 13.88 0.32
C ALA A 604 15.70 13.58 -0.72
N LEU A 605 14.65 12.87 -0.32
CA LEU A 605 13.47 12.62 -1.16
C LEU A 605 12.74 13.90 -1.52
N TYR A 606 12.44 14.76 -0.55
CA TYR A 606 11.77 16.04 -0.79
C TYR A 606 12.57 16.92 -1.76
N ARG A 607 13.91 16.96 -1.61
CA ARG A 607 14.82 17.66 -2.52
C ARG A 607 14.84 17.06 -3.92
N ALA A 608 14.91 15.75 -4.04
CA ALA A 608 14.88 15.06 -5.33
C ALA A 608 13.57 15.30 -6.08
N GLU A 609 12.44 15.28 -5.38
CA GLU A 609 11.12 15.60 -5.94
C GLU A 609 11.09 17.04 -6.48
N LEU A 610 11.60 18.03 -5.73
CA LEU A 610 11.74 19.42 -6.23
C LEU A 610 12.62 19.52 -7.49
N ASP A 611 13.72 18.79 -7.53
CA ASP A 611 14.67 18.81 -8.64
C ASP A 611 14.05 18.17 -9.90
N LEU A 612 13.35 17.06 -9.75
CA LEU A 612 12.59 16.39 -10.80
C LEU A 612 11.45 17.27 -11.35
N VAL A 613 10.70 17.94 -10.47
CA VAL A 613 9.64 18.89 -10.88
C VAL A 613 10.23 20.02 -11.72
N ARG A 614 11.37 20.57 -11.31
CA ARG A 614 12.06 21.61 -12.09
C ARG A 614 12.55 21.11 -13.45
N ALA A 615 13.11 19.89 -13.49
CA ALA A 615 13.55 19.26 -14.73
C ALA A 615 12.38 19.01 -15.69
N ALA A 616 11.28 18.45 -15.19
CA ALA A 616 10.07 18.17 -15.98
C ALA A 616 9.46 19.45 -16.56
N ARG A 617 9.34 20.50 -15.74
CA ARG A 617 8.84 21.81 -16.19
C ARG A 617 9.72 22.41 -17.28
N LYS A 618 11.05 22.32 -17.15
CA LYS A 618 12.00 22.79 -18.17
C LYS A 618 11.89 22.01 -19.48
N ALA A 619 11.65 20.71 -19.40
CA ALA A 619 11.48 19.83 -20.56
C ALA A 619 10.07 19.87 -21.18
N GLY A 620 9.11 20.52 -20.53
CA GLY A 620 7.72 20.63 -20.98
C GLY A 620 6.96 19.30 -20.92
N ILE A 621 7.32 18.43 -19.97
CA ILE A 621 6.66 17.14 -19.75
C ILE A 621 5.85 17.15 -18.46
N ARG A 622 4.79 16.33 -18.40
CA ARG A 622 4.06 16.00 -17.19
C ARG A 622 4.84 14.93 -16.43
N LEU A 623 5.31 15.28 -15.24
CA LEU A 623 5.92 14.32 -14.33
C LEU A 623 4.84 13.53 -13.60
N ARG A 624 5.04 12.23 -13.47
CA ARG A 624 4.24 11.37 -12.60
C ARG A 624 5.16 10.67 -11.62
N LEU A 625 5.00 10.98 -10.34
CA LEU A 625 5.78 10.30 -9.31
C LEU A 625 5.10 9.02 -8.86
N PHE A 626 5.87 7.94 -8.83
CA PHE A 626 5.48 6.66 -8.27
C PHE A 626 6.22 6.44 -6.94
N HIS A 627 5.46 6.55 -5.85
CA HIS A 627 5.99 6.39 -4.51
C HIS A 627 6.16 4.91 -4.17
N GLY A 628 7.41 4.49 -4.01
CA GLY A 628 7.81 3.14 -3.65
C GLY A 628 7.49 2.74 -2.22
N ARG A 629 7.88 1.51 -1.88
CA ARG A 629 7.67 0.96 -0.55
C ARG A 629 8.41 1.78 0.51
N GLY A 630 7.68 2.18 1.55
CA GLY A 630 8.27 2.69 2.78
C GLY A 630 8.42 4.20 2.88
N GLY A 631 7.71 4.98 2.07
CA GLY A 631 7.54 6.41 2.34
C GLY A 631 6.52 6.68 3.44
N THR A 632 6.53 7.89 3.99
CA THR A 632 5.47 8.43 4.86
C THR A 632 4.07 8.23 4.25
N VAL A 633 3.99 8.34 2.91
CA VAL A 633 2.79 8.14 2.09
C VAL A 633 2.29 6.68 2.13
N GLY A 634 3.21 5.70 2.09
CA GLY A 634 2.91 4.26 1.96
C GLY A 634 2.94 3.42 3.25
N ARG A 635 3.53 3.90 4.35
CA ARG A 635 3.70 3.13 5.61
C ARG A 635 2.47 3.14 6.53
N GLY A 636 1.46 3.95 6.23
CA GLY A 636 0.32 4.17 7.13
C GLY A 636 0.71 4.71 8.52
N GLY A 637 1.99 5.09 8.69
CA GLY A 637 2.58 5.61 9.94
C GLY A 637 2.01 6.98 10.32
N GLY A 638 1.28 7.58 9.40
CA GLY A 638 0.32 8.63 9.60
C GLY A 638 -0.82 8.43 8.60
N PRO A 639 -1.84 9.29 8.61
CA PRO A 639 -2.85 9.27 7.55
C PRO A 639 -2.17 9.49 6.18
N SER A 640 -2.40 8.61 5.20
CA SER A 640 -1.83 8.77 3.84
C SER A 640 -2.17 10.13 3.22
N TYR A 641 -3.30 10.71 3.61
CA TYR A 641 -3.73 12.04 3.23
C TYR A 641 -2.70 13.12 3.59
N ASP A 642 -2.29 13.23 4.86
CA ASP A 642 -1.34 14.25 5.31
C ASP A 642 0.03 14.09 4.64
N ALA A 643 0.44 12.84 4.43
CA ALA A 643 1.71 12.54 3.77
C ALA A 643 1.73 12.96 2.29
N ILE A 644 0.60 12.91 1.59
CA ILE A 644 0.48 13.41 0.22
C ILE A 644 0.46 14.94 0.22
N LEU A 645 -0.23 15.59 1.16
CA LEU A 645 -0.20 17.05 1.30
C LEU A 645 1.18 17.60 1.68
N ALA A 646 2.00 16.78 2.33
CA ALA A 646 3.37 17.07 2.72
C ALA A 646 4.39 16.99 1.57
N GLN A 647 3.97 16.57 0.38
CA GLN A 647 4.82 16.53 -0.81
C GLN A 647 5.16 17.95 -1.30
N PRO A 648 6.30 18.15 -1.98
CA PRO A 648 6.68 19.46 -2.48
C PRO A 648 5.73 19.98 -3.57
N PRO A 649 5.64 21.32 -3.74
CA PRO A 649 4.83 21.91 -4.79
C PRO A 649 5.18 21.37 -6.18
N GLY A 650 4.14 20.94 -6.92
CA GLY A 650 4.29 20.38 -8.27
C GLY A 650 4.65 18.90 -8.34
N ALA A 651 4.91 18.23 -7.22
CA ALA A 651 5.25 16.80 -7.20
C ALA A 651 4.06 15.89 -7.60
N VAL A 652 2.84 16.30 -7.24
CA VAL A 652 1.62 15.52 -7.50
C VAL A 652 1.02 15.89 -8.88
N GLU A 653 0.81 17.18 -9.18
CA GLU A 653 0.24 17.66 -10.47
C GLU A 653 -0.91 16.81 -11.05
N GLY A 654 -1.85 16.37 -10.21
CA GLY A 654 -3.01 15.54 -10.59
C GLY A 654 -2.70 14.05 -10.70
N SER A 655 -1.50 13.62 -10.31
CA SER A 655 -1.04 12.25 -10.44
C SER A 655 -0.36 11.73 -9.18
N LEU A 656 -0.88 10.61 -8.67
CA LEU A 656 -0.33 9.90 -7.52
C LEU A 656 -0.32 8.41 -7.83
N ARG A 657 0.87 7.81 -7.92
CA ARG A 657 1.00 6.34 -7.88
C ARG A 657 1.67 5.96 -6.59
N ILE A 658 1.10 4.99 -5.89
CA ILE A 658 1.57 4.60 -4.57
C ILE A 658 1.59 3.09 -4.43
N THR A 659 2.70 2.57 -3.91
CA THR A 659 2.82 1.16 -3.56
C THR A 659 1.99 0.87 -2.31
N GLU A 660 0.93 0.08 -2.44
CA GLU A 660 0.17 -0.44 -1.30
C GLU A 660 0.86 -1.70 -0.77
N GLN A 661 1.42 -1.57 0.43
CA GLN A 661 2.17 -2.63 1.09
C GLN A 661 1.23 -3.77 1.48
N GLY A 662 1.58 -5.01 1.14
CA GLY A 662 0.69 -6.14 1.43
C GLY A 662 0.26 -6.25 2.90
N GLU A 663 1.11 -5.87 3.86
CA GLU A 663 0.79 -5.86 5.30
C GLU A 663 -0.43 -5.04 5.71
N ILE A 664 -0.78 -4.02 4.93
CA ILE A 664 -1.91 -3.12 5.21
C ILE A 664 -3.08 -3.32 4.24
N ILE A 665 -2.93 -4.09 3.15
CA ILE A 665 -3.98 -4.26 2.13
C ILE A 665 -5.27 -4.78 2.74
N ALA A 666 -5.20 -5.82 3.58
CA ALA A 666 -6.40 -6.34 4.23
C ALA A 666 -7.09 -5.30 5.13
N ALA A 667 -6.32 -4.49 5.87
CA ALA A 667 -6.87 -3.44 6.73
C ALA A 667 -7.49 -2.28 5.94
N LYS A 668 -7.04 -2.05 4.70
CA LYS A 668 -7.53 -0.98 3.82
C LYS A 668 -8.66 -1.41 2.91
N TYR A 669 -8.61 -2.62 2.34
CA TYR A 669 -9.41 -3.03 1.19
C TYR A 669 -10.31 -4.25 1.42
N ALA A 670 -10.25 -4.92 2.58
CA ALA A 670 -11.10 -6.10 2.82
C ALA A 670 -12.58 -5.77 3.00
N GLU A 671 -12.91 -4.56 3.48
CA GLU A 671 -14.29 -4.09 3.69
C GLU A 671 -14.62 -2.91 2.76
N PRO A 672 -15.78 -2.88 2.09
CA PRO A 672 -16.18 -1.76 1.23
C PRO A 672 -16.13 -0.39 1.89
N ARG A 673 -16.55 -0.28 3.16
CA ARG A 673 -16.56 0.99 3.91
C ARG A 673 -15.14 1.51 4.19
N LEU A 674 -14.21 0.61 4.51
CA LEU A 674 -12.80 0.95 4.74
C LEU A 674 -12.09 1.25 3.41
N ALA A 675 -12.35 0.45 2.38
CA ALA A 675 -11.82 0.65 1.03
C ALA A 675 -12.20 2.02 0.50
N ARG A 676 -13.49 2.40 0.63
CA ARG A 676 -13.97 3.71 0.21
C ARG A 676 -13.25 4.84 0.93
N ARG A 677 -13.11 4.76 2.25
CA ARG A 677 -12.41 5.79 3.03
C ARG A 677 -10.95 5.93 2.60
N ASN A 678 -10.24 4.83 2.44
CA ASN A 678 -8.83 4.86 2.06
C ASN A 678 -8.65 5.48 0.67
N LEU A 679 -9.46 5.04 -0.31
CA LEU A 679 -9.42 5.54 -1.68
C LEU A 679 -9.86 7.01 -1.77
N GLU A 680 -10.92 7.40 -1.04
CA GLU A 680 -11.35 8.81 -0.92
C GLU A 680 -10.22 9.68 -0.39
N ALA A 681 -9.48 9.22 0.62
CA ALA A 681 -8.36 9.98 1.19
C ALA A 681 -7.23 10.20 0.16
N LEU A 682 -6.89 9.18 -0.64
CA LEU A 682 -5.89 9.30 -1.70
C LEU A 682 -6.32 10.31 -2.77
N VAL A 683 -7.57 10.21 -3.24
CA VAL A 683 -8.13 11.13 -4.24
C VAL A 683 -8.22 12.55 -3.70
N SER A 684 -8.72 12.71 -2.47
CA SER A 684 -8.85 14.01 -1.79
C SER A 684 -7.50 14.71 -1.69
N ALA A 685 -6.47 14.03 -1.18
CA ALA A 685 -5.15 14.62 -1.05
C ALA A 685 -4.52 14.97 -2.41
N THR A 686 -4.77 14.13 -3.42
CA THR A 686 -4.29 14.40 -4.79
C THR A 686 -4.93 15.67 -5.34
N LEU A 687 -6.24 15.85 -5.18
CA LEU A 687 -6.95 17.06 -5.64
C LEU A 687 -6.46 18.30 -4.89
N GLU A 688 -6.38 18.25 -3.56
CA GLU A 688 -5.92 19.38 -2.74
C GLU A 688 -4.47 19.77 -3.08
N SER A 689 -3.55 18.81 -3.12
CA SER A 689 -2.14 19.06 -3.48
C SER A 689 -1.95 19.58 -4.91
N THR A 690 -2.90 19.29 -5.81
CA THR A 690 -2.85 19.75 -7.21
C THR A 690 -3.44 21.14 -7.40
N LEU A 691 -4.52 21.46 -6.69
CA LEU A 691 -5.35 22.63 -6.95
C LEU A 691 -5.22 23.73 -5.90
N LEU A 692 -4.61 23.45 -4.75
CA LEU A 692 -4.45 24.38 -3.64
C LEU A 692 -2.97 24.57 -3.30
N ASP A 693 -2.64 25.72 -2.71
CA ASP A 693 -1.36 25.90 -2.03
C ASP A 693 -1.42 25.23 -0.66
N VAL A 694 -0.84 24.03 -0.59
CA VAL A 694 -0.81 23.22 0.64
C VAL A 694 0.52 23.35 1.37
N GLU A 695 1.58 23.86 0.74
CA GLU A 695 2.91 23.96 1.39
C GLU A 695 2.91 25.04 2.46
N GLY A 696 2.30 26.20 2.17
CA GLY A 696 2.13 27.29 3.12
C GLY A 696 3.41 28.04 3.50
N LEU A 697 4.53 27.83 2.78
CA LEU A 697 5.79 28.54 3.01
C LEU A 697 5.94 29.82 2.19
N GLY A 698 5.47 29.86 0.95
CA GLY A 698 5.61 31.02 0.07
C GLY A 698 7.06 31.52 -0.01
N ASP A 699 7.29 32.80 0.29
CA ASP A 699 8.62 33.41 0.26
C ASP A 699 9.60 32.85 1.31
N ASP A 700 9.10 32.16 2.35
CA ASP A 700 9.92 31.54 3.41
C ASP A 700 10.50 30.16 2.99
N ALA A 701 10.20 29.66 1.79
CA ALA A 701 10.61 28.33 1.35
C ALA A 701 12.14 28.15 1.33
N ALA A 702 12.89 29.06 0.69
CA ALA A 702 14.34 28.92 0.58
C ALA A 702 15.07 28.96 1.95
N PRO A 703 14.74 29.87 2.89
CA PRO A 703 15.26 29.81 4.25
C PRO A 703 14.92 28.49 4.98
N ALA A 704 13.67 28.01 4.88
CA ALA A 704 13.27 26.75 5.51
C ALA A 704 14.06 25.55 4.95
N TYR A 705 14.28 25.51 3.64
CA TYR A 705 15.04 24.44 2.99
C TYR A 705 16.50 24.44 3.44
N ALA A 706 17.13 25.61 3.60
CA ALA A 706 18.50 25.71 4.08
C ALA A 706 18.67 25.16 5.52
N ILE A 707 17.68 25.37 6.39
CA ILE A 707 17.67 24.79 7.75
C ILE A 707 17.66 23.26 7.67
N LEU A 708 16.83 22.70 6.78
CA LEU A 708 16.72 21.24 6.63
C LEU A 708 17.95 20.62 5.95
N ASP A 709 18.64 21.34 5.06
CA ASP A 709 19.93 20.91 4.50
C ASP A 709 20.97 20.67 5.61
N GLU A 710 21.08 21.61 6.57
CA GLU A 710 21.99 21.48 7.72
C GLU A 710 21.58 20.34 8.66
N LEU A 711 20.28 20.26 9.00
CA LEU A 711 19.76 19.22 9.88
C LEU A 711 19.92 17.81 9.31
N ALA A 712 19.68 17.65 8.00
CA ALA A 712 19.85 16.36 7.32
C ALA A 712 21.29 15.87 7.41
N GLU A 713 22.28 16.75 7.22
CA GLU A 713 23.69 16.38 7.32
C GLU A 713 24.08 15.99 8.74
N LEU A 714 23.63 16.75 9.75
CA LEU A 714 23.86 16.41 11.16
C LEU A 714 23.23 15.06 11.53
N ALA A 715 22.01 14.79 11.06
CA ALA A 715 21.32 13.52 11.30
C ALA A 715 22.04 12.34 10.63
N ARG A 716 22.54 12.54 9.40
CA ARG A 716 23.30 11.53 8.65
C ARG A 716 24.60 11.16 9.36
N VAL A 717 25.34 12.15 9.86
CA VAL A 717 26.57 11.93 10.64
C VAL A 717 26.26 11.15 11.92
N ALA A 718 25.21 11.54 12.66
CA ALA A 718 24.81 10.84 13.88
C ALA A 718 24.38 9.39 13.62
N TYR A 719 23.68 9.14 12.51
CA TYR A 719 23.30 7.78 12.10
C TYR A 719 24.52 6.94 11.71
N ALA A 720 25.45 7.51 10.93
CA ALA A 720 26.67 6.84 10.51
C ALA A 720 27.57 6.44 11.68
N ASP A 721 27.69 7.30 12.70
CA ASP A 721 28.44 7.00 13.93
C ASP A 721 27.99 5.69 14.57
N LEU A 722 26.68 5.44 14.65
CA LEU A 722 26.15 4.19 15.21
C LEU A 722 26.26 3.02 14.23
N VAL A 723 25.77 3.19 13.00
CA VAL A 723 25.48 2.07 12.10
C VAL A 723 26.71 1.63 11.29
N HIS A 724 27.57 2.58 10.92
CA HIS A 724 28.73 2.33 10.05
C HIS A 724 30.04 2.36 10.83
N ASP A 725 30.19 3.30 11.77
CA ASP A 725 31.49 3.57 12.39
C ASP A 725 31.68 2.86 13.74
N THR A 726 30.60 2.44 14.43
CA THR A 726 30.69 1.72 15.72
C THR A 726 31.17 0.27 15.51
N PRO A 727 32.36 -0.11 16.03
CA PRO A 727 32.85 -1.48 15.91
C PRO A 727 31.90 -2.49 16.57
N GLY A 728 31.67 -3.63 15.91
CA GLY A 728 30.78 -4.67 16.46
C GLY A 728 29.28 -4.39 16.35
N PHE A 729 28.85 -3.27 15.75
CA PHE A 729 27.41 -2.97 15.59
C PHE A 729 26.64 -4.10 14.88
N VAL A 730 27.22 -4.70 13.82
CA VAL A 730 26.60 -5.84 13.10
C VAL A 730 26.42 -7.05 14.01
N GLU A 731 27.39 -7.33 14.89
CA GLU A 731 27.32 -8.41 15.87
C GLU A 731 26.23 -8.13 16.89
N TYR A 732 26.20 -6.92 17.46
CA TYR A 732 25.13 -6.48 18.35
C TYR A 732 23.76 -6.60 17.68
N PHE A 733 23.61 -6.15 16.44
CA PHE A 733 22.34 -6.22 15.70
C PHE A 733 21.87 -7.67 15.50
N LYS A 734 22.78 -8.57 15.07
CA LYS A 734 22.46 -10.00 14.89
C LYS A 734 22.10 -10.67 16.21
N ALA A 735 22.76 -10.29 17.32
CA ALA A 735 22.55 -10.88 18.63
C ALA A 735 21.38 -10.25 19.41
N SER A 736 21.04 -8.97 19.23
CA SER A 736 19.94 -8.32 19.97
C SER A 736 18.58 -8.44 19.26
N THR A 737 18.55 -8.82 17.98
CA THR A 737 17.32 -8.89 17.18
C THR A 737 17.09 -10.29 16.61
N PRO A 738 15.85 -10.67 16.21
CA PRO A 738 15.57 -11.96 15.59
C PRO A 738 15.88 -11.99 14.07
N VAL A 739 16.90 -11.26 13.60
CA VAL A 739 17.16 -11.10 12.15
C VAL A 739 17.51 -12.43 11.47
N ALA A 740 18.24 -13.31 12.15
CA ALA A 740 18.60 -14.62 11.61
C ALA A 740 17.35 -15.51 11.49
N GLU A 741 16.46 -15.43 12.47
CA GLU A 741 15.22 -16.20 12.55
C GLU A 741 14.16 -15.70 11.55
N ILE A 742 14.16 -14.40 11.21
CA ILE A 742 13.32 -13.84 10.14
C ILE A 742 13.65 -14.48 8.78
N GLY A 743 14.92 -14.77 8.50
CA GLY A 743 15.32 -15.47 7.27
C GLY A 743 14.83 -16.93 7.21
N ALA A 744 14.61 -17.55 8.37
CA ALA A 744 14.10 -18.92 8.49
C ALA A 744 12.57 -18.99 8.53
N LEU A 745 11.87 -17.85 8.68
CA LEU A 745 10.43 -17.80 8.51
C LEU A 745 10.07 -17.95 7.03
N ASN A 746 9.00 -18.70 6.75
CA ASN A 746 8.37 -18.78 5.42
C ASN A 746 7.60 -17.48 5.06
N ILE A 747 8.27 -16.32 5.19
CA ILE A 747 7.79 -14.97 4.90
C ILE A 747 7.82 -14.76 3.38
N GLY A 748 6.65 -14.86 2.75
CA GLY A 748 6.43 -14.51 1.35
C GLY A 748 7.21 -15.36 0.34
N SER A 749 7.03 -15.06 -0.95
CA SER A 749 7.74 -15.77 -2.04
C SER A 749 9.23 -15.38 -2.19
N ARG A 750 9.68 -14.25 -1.62
CA ARG A 750 11.03 -13.66 -1.84
C ARG A 750 12.09 -14.04 -0.80
N PRO A 751 13.36 -14.30 -1.17
CA PRO A 751 14.45 -14.54 -0.20
C PRO A 751 14.74 -13.30 0.68
N ALA A 752 15.20 -13.55 1.91
CA ALA A 752 15.44 -12.50 2.91
C ALA A 752 16.70 -11.64 2.63
N SER A 753 17.68 -12.14 1.87
CA SER A 753 18.87 -11.40 1.47
C SER A 753 19.20 -11.62 -0.02
N ARG A 754 19.94 -10.67 -0.62
CA ARG A 754 20.44 -10.79 -2.01
C ARG A 754 21.63 -11.76 -2.10
N LYS A 755 22.45 -11.87 -1.05
CA LYS A 755 23.60 -12.78 -0.87
C LYS A 755 23.70 -13.26 0.59
N PRO A 756 24.42 -14.36 0.93
CA PRO A 756 24.71 -14.73 2.33
C PRO A 756 25.52 -13.62 3.02
N THR A 757 25.07 -13.10 4.18
CA THR A 757 25.42 -11.74 4.65
C THR A 757 26.56 -11.63 5.69
N GLU A 758 27.58 -10.84 5.36
CA GLU A 758 28.59 -10.31 6.31
C GLU A 758 28.43 -8.79 6.60
N SER A 759 27.61 -8.04 5.83
CA SER A 759 27.42 -6.58 5.97
C SER A 759 25.94 -6.13 6.02
N ILE A 760 25.69 -4.88 6.45
CA ILE A 760 24.34 -4.24 6.46
C ILE A 760 23.88 -3.82 5.05
N SER A 761 24.82 -3.47 4.17
CA SER A 761 24.55 -3.17 2.77
C SER A 761 23.87 -4.35 2.06
N ASP A 762 24.21 -5.59 2.43
CA ASP A 762 23.63 -6.80 1.85
C ASP A 762 22.21 -7.14 2.37
N LEU A 763 21.79 -6.52 3.48
CA LEU A 763 20.47 -6.72 4.07
C LEU A 763 19.43 -5.86 3.35
N ARG A 764 18.29 -6.44 2.97
CA ARG A 764 17.16 -5.69 2.41
C ARG A 764 16.48 -4.85 3.49
N ALA A 765 15.80 -3.79 3.10
CA ALA A 765 15.14 -2.89 4.05
C ALA A 765 14.02 -3.54 4.91
N ILE A 766 13.36 -4.59 4.42
CA ILE A 766 12.26 -5.26 5.16
C ILE A 766 12.79 -6.00 6.40
N PRO A 767 13.78 -6.93 6.29
CA PRO A 767 14.42 -7.49 7.48
C PRO A 767 14.99 -6.44 8.42
N TRP A 768 15.57 -5.36 7.90
CA TRP A 768 16.12 -4.28 8.72
C TRP A 768 15.06 -3.66 9.64
N VAL A 769 13.94 -3.21 9.07
CA VAL A 769 12.84 -2.61 9.85
C VAL A 769 12.22 -3.63 10.79
N LEU A 770 11.91 -4.83 10.29
CA LEU A 770 11.20 -5.84 11.08
C LEU A 770 12.00 -6.27 12.32
N SER A 771 13.31 -6.45 12.21
CA SER A 771 14.19 -6.81 13.33
C SER A 771 14.16 -5.78 14.46
N TRP A 772 14.22 -4.49 14.13
CA TRP A 772 14.13 -3.42 15.12
C TRP A 772 12.72 -3.23 15.68
N SER A 773 11.69 -3.54 14.90
CA SER A 773 10.31 -3.53 15.37
C SER A 773 10.01 -4.65 16.36
N GLN A 774 10.54 -5.85 16.12
CA GLN A 774 10.39 -6.99 17.03
C GLN A 774 11.08 -6.73 18.38
N SER A 775 12.28 -6.14 18.35
CA SER A 775 13.06 -5.77 19.55
C SER A 775 12.60 -4.46 20.23
N ARG A 776 11.54 -3.82 19.72
CA ARG A 776 10.91 -2.61 20.29
C ARG A 776 11.80 -1.37 20.33
N VAL A 777 12.89 -1.35 19.54
CA VAL A 777 13.73 -0.16 19.35
C VAL A 777 13.13 0.76 18.30
N MET A 778 12.62 0.19 17.21
CA MET A 778 12.12 0.93 16.05
C MET A 778 13.18 1.88 15.45
N LEU A 779 14.46 1.51 15.53
CA LEU A 779 15.62 2.34 15.20
C LEU A 779 15.49 3.14 13.88
N PRO A 780 15.02 2.55 12.76
CA PRO A 780 15.00 3.24 11.47
C PRO A 780 13.99 4.39 11.39
N GLY A 781 13.09 4.54 12.37
CA GLY A 781 12.04 5.57 12.34
C GLY A 781 12.39 6.86 13.07
N TRP A 782 13.56 6.99 13.69
CA TRP A 782 13.88 8.17 14.51
C TRP A 782 15.38 8.44 14.74
N TYR A 783 16.25 7.42 14.68
CA TYR A 783 17.65 7.58 15.11
C TYR A 783 18.40 8.67 14.34
N GLY A 784 19.21 9.47 15.05
CA GLY A 784 19.98 10.60 14.52
C GLY A 784 19.24 11.94 14.55
N THR A 785 17.91 11.93 14.64
CA THR A 785 17.07 13.13 14.59
C THR A 785 17.22 14.00 15.85
N GLY A 786 17.29 13.38 17.03
CA GLY A 786 17.44 14.09 18.31
C GLY A 786 18.78 14.83 18.39
N THR A 787 19.87 14.14 18.04
CA THR A 787 21.21 14.74 17.95
C THR A 787 21.23 15.90 16.96
N ALA A 788 20.64 15.75 15.78
CA ALA A 788 20.60 16.81 14.77
C ALA A 788 19.92 18.08 15.28
N PHE A 789 18.72 17.96 15.86
CA PHE A 789 18.00 19.10 16.41
C PHE A 789 18.74 19.74 17.59
N GLU A 790 19.25 18.94 18.53
CA GLU A 790 19.97 19.45 19.70
C GLU A 790 21.22 20.23 19.31
N GLN A 791 22.04 19.69 18.39
CA GLN A 791 23.25 20.35 17.91
C GLN A 791 22.95 21.62 17.09
N TRP A 792 21.93 21.57 16.22
CA TRP A 792 21.57 22.72 15.40
C TRP A 792 21.01 23.86 16.25
N VAL A 793 20.15 23.56 17.23
CA VAL A 793 19.64 24.56 18.17
C VAL A 793 20.77 25.12 19.03
N GLY A 794 21.68 24.28 19.54
CA GLY A 794 22.87 24.75 20.26
C GLY A 794 22.59 25.61 21.50
N GLY A 795 21.38 25.53 22.06
CA GLY A 795 20.88 26.39 23.14
C GLY A 795 20.33 27.75 22.72
N ASP A 796 20.24 28.04 21.42
CA ASP A 796 19.68 29.28 20.87
C ASP A 796 18.14 29.22 20.81
N THR A 797 17.48 30.12 21.55
CA THR A 797 16.02 30.20 21.60
C THR A 797 15.39 30.64 20.28
N GLU A 798 16.10 31.43 19.45
CA GLU A 798 15.58 31.86 18.15
C GLU A 798 15.56 30.69 17.16
N ARG A 799 16.60 29.84 17.18
CA ARG A 799 16.64 28.61 16.39
C ARG A 799 15.54 27.63 16.81
N LEU A 800 15.32 27.44 18.11
CA LEU A 800 14.21 26.61 18.57
C LEU A 800 12.86 27.17 18.10
N ALA A 801 12.64 28.48 18.21
CA ALA A 801 11.42 29.13 17.72
C ALA A 801 11.24 28.97 16.20
N ALA A 802 12.33 28.97 15.42
CA ALA A 802 12.29 28.69 13.99
C ALA A 802 11.76 27.27 13.71
N LEU A 803 12.25 26.25 14.42
CA LEU A 803 11.76 24.87 14.27
C LEU A 803 10.28 24.75 14.67
N SER A 804 9.88 25.38 15.78
CA SER A 804 8.46 25.42 16.19
C SER A 804 7.59 26.10 15.11
N GLY A 805 8.04 27.22 14.55
CA GLY A 805 7.34 27.90 13.46
C GLY A 805 7.23 27.07 12.18
N LEU A 806 8.25 26.26 11.86
CA LEU A 806 8.17 25.29 10.76
C LEU A 806 7.16 24.17 11.05
N TYR A 807 7.11 23.67 12.28
CA TYR A 807 6.16 22.62 12.69
C TYR A 807 4.70 23.11 12.57
N GLU A 808 4.46 24.37 12.92
CA GLU A 808 3.14 24.99 12.84
C GLU A 808 2.69 25.29 11.41
N ARG A 809 3.61 25.67 10.50
CA ARG A 809 3.24 26.15 9.16
C ARG A 809 3.45 25.15 8.03
N TRP A 810 4.48 24.30 8.11
CA TRP A 810 4.92 23.47 6.99
C TRP A 810 4.48 22.00 7.14
N PRO A 811 3.57 21.48 6.28
CA PRO A 811 3.06 20.12 6.42
C PRO A 811 4.13 19.04 6.31
N PHE A 812 5.19 19.25 5.52
CA PHE A 812 6.32 18.33 5.44
C PHE A 812 6.96 18.11 6.81
N PHE A 813 7.41 19.18 7.45
CA PHE A 813 8.10 19.08 8.74
C PHE A 813 7.18 18.53 9.84
N ARG A 814 5.92 18.96 9.85
CA ARG A 814 4.90 18.41 10.75
C ARG A 814 4.70 16.91 10.55
N THR A 815 4.63 16.46 9.31
CA THR A 815 4.41 15.05 8.96
C THR A 815 5.63 14.19 9.30
N VAL A 816 6.85 14.68 9.07
CA VAL A 816 8.09 13.99 9.47
C VAL A 816 8.10 13.80 10.99
N LEU A 817 7.82 14.84 11.76
CA LEU A 817 7.76 14.76 13.23
C LEU A 817 6.61 13.87 13.72
N SER A 818 5.42 13.96 13.14
CA SER A 818 4.26 13.13 13.53
C SER A 818 4.52 11.64 13.25
N ASN A 819 5.10 11.30 12.08
CA ASN A 819 5.49 9.93 11.74
C ASN A 819 6.61 9.38 12.64
N MET A 820 7.57 10.23 13.03
CA MET A 820 8.55 9.87 14.05
C MET A 820 7.86 9.59 15.39
N ALA A 821 6.92 10.44 15.82
CA ALA A 821 6.24 10.36 17.10
C ALA A 821 5.29 9.15 17.24
N GLN A 822 4.32 8.96 16.35
CA GLN A 822 4.45 7.84 15.42
C GLN A 822 5.05 6.52 15.90
N VAL A 823 6.16 6.22 15.26
CA VAL A 823 6.99 5.05 15.48
C VAL A 823 7.53 4.98 16.91
N MET A 824 7.96 6.12 17.47
CA MET A 824 8.48 6.18 18.84
C MET A 824 7.42 5.79 19.89
N SER A 825 6.14 6.07 19.66
CA SER A 825 5.05 5.66 20.57
C SER A 825 4.93 4.13 20.73
N LYS A 826 5.47 3.38 19.76
CA LYS A 826 5.49 1.91 19.75
C LYS A 826 6.82 1.35 20.27
N SER A 827 7.84 2.20 20.44
CA SER A 827 9.13 1.81 21.03
C SER A 827 8.97 1.59 22.55
N ASP A 828 9.78 0.71 23.10
CA ASP A 828 9.83 0.44 24.53
C ASP A 828 11.26 0.10 24.92
N MET A 829 11.98 1.08 25.48
CA MET A 829 13.38 0.91 25.88
C MET A 829 13.55 -0.09 27.02
N GLY A 830 12.51 -0.32 27.83
CA GLY A 830 12.52 -1.34 28.88
C GLY A 830 12.49 -2.76 28.32
N LEU A 831 11.67 -3.01 27.29
CA LEU A 831 11.71 -4.26 26.54
C LEU A 831 12.99 -4.39 25.71
N ALA A 832 13.41 -3.32 25.03
CA ALA A 832 14.62 -3.32 24.22
C ALA A 832 15.86 -3.68 25.04
N ALA A 833 15.94 -3.24 26.30
CA ALA A 833 17.00 -3.64 27.23
C ALA A 833 17.04 -5.17 27.42
N ARG A 834 15.89 -5.84 27.53
CA ARG A 834 15.82 -7.32 27.64
C ARG A 834 16.28 -8.04 26.39
N TYR A 835 16.04 -7.47 25.20
CA TYR A 835 16.60 -7.99 23.96
C TYR A 835 18.12 -7.77 23.90
N SER A 836 18.62 -6.64 24.40
CA SER A 836 20.06 -6.36 24.47
C SER A 836 20.82 -7.35 25.38
N GLU A 837 20.17 -7.90 26.42
CA GLU A 837 20.73 -8.95 27.30
C GLU A 837 21.01 -10.27 26.55
N LEU A 838 20.52 -10.45 25.33
CA LEU A 838 20.87 -11.61 24.49
C LEU A 838 22.26 -11.48 23.85
N VAL A 839 22.88 -10.31 23.91
CA VAL A 839 24.24 -10.06 23.45
C VAL A 839 25.23 -10.57 24.51
N PRO A 840 26.11 -11.53 24.19
CA PRO A 840 27.03 -12.11 25.18
C PRO A 840 28.12 -11.16 25.68
N ASP A 841 28.55 -10.22 24.82
CA ASP A 841 29.55 -9.21 25.17
C ASP A 841 28.89 -8.03 25.89
N ASP A 842 29.15 -7.93 27.20
CA ASP A 842 28.62 -6.87 28.05
C ASP A 842 29.10 -5.47 27.64
N ALA A 843 30.35 -5.34 27.18
CA ALA A 843 30.91 -4.04 26.79
C ALA A 843 30.30 -3.55 25.48
N LEU A 844 30.19 -4.45 24.48
CA LEU A 844 29.50 -4.16 23.23
C LEU A 844 28.02 -3.81 23.46
N ARG A 845 27.35 -4.53 24.38
CA ARG A 845 25.97 -4.24 24.78
C ARG A 845 25.84 -2.84 25.36
N GLU A 846 26.68 -2.49 26.33
CA GLU A 846 26.64 -1.17 26.99
C GLU A 846 26.94 -0.03 26.02
N GLU A 847 27.91 -0.21 25.12
CA GLU A 847 28.25 0.79 24.11
C GLU A 847 27.09 1.05 23.15
N VAL A 848 26.60 0.01 22.47
CA VAL A 848 25.59 0.17 21.42
C VAL A 848 24.22 0.52 22.00
N PHE A 849 23.76 -0.20 23.03
CA PHE A 849 22.46 0.09 23.65
C PHE A 849 22.47 1.44 24.38
N GLY A 850 23.59 1.82 24.99
CA GLY A 850 23.78 3.14 25.61
C GLY A 850 23.60 4.28 24.62
N LYS A 851 24.23 4.18 23.43
CA LYS A 851 24.04 5.14 22.32
C LYS A 851 22.57 5.21 21.87
N ILE A 852 21.90 4.06 21.75
CA ILE A 852 20.47 3.99 21.36
C ILE A 852 19.58 4.67 22.41
N ALA A 853 19.73 4.31 23.68
CA ALA A 853 18.91 4.86 24.76
C ALA A 853 19.12 6.38 24.95
N ALA A 854 20.36 6.85 24.83
CA ALA A 854 20.68 8.27 24.90
C ALA A 854 20.06 9.07 23.74
N GLU A 855 20.13 8.55 22.51
CA GLU A 855 19.48 9.18 21.36
C GLU A 855 17.96 9.20 21.48
N HIS A 856 17.35 8.12 22.02
CA HIS A 856 15.91 8.05 22.23
C HIS A 856 15.44 9.17 23.17
N ALA A 857 16.13 9.32 24.31
CA ALA A 857 15.84 10.37 25.28
C ALA A 857 16.02 11.79 24.69
N ARG A 858 17.09 12.02 23.94
CA ARG A 858 17.34 13.29 23.25
C ARG A 858 16.26 13.62 22.23
N THR A 859 15.84 12.63 21.44
CA THR A 859 14.79 12.79 20.44
C THR A 859 13.46 13.17 21.10
N LEU A 860 13.09 12.53 22.22
CA LEU A 860 11.90 12.91 22.98
C LEU A 860 11.98 14.33 23.55
N ALA A 861 13.14 14.73 24.09
CA ALA A 861 13.33 16.07 24.63
C ALA A 861 13.20 17.14 23.54
N MET A 862 13.84 16.95 22.38
CA MET A 862 13.74 17.87 21.26
C MET A 862 12.35 17.90 20.64
N TYR A 863 11.68 16.76 20.51
CA TYR A 863 10.29 16.71 20.04
C TYR A 863 9.38 17.57 20.93
N ARG A 864 9.50 17.44 22.26
CA ARG A 864 8.73 18.26 23.22
C ARG A 864 9.05 19.74 23.10
N ALA A 865 10.34 20.08 22.97
CA ALA A 865 10.77 21.47 22.84
C ALA A 865 10.24 22.12 21.56
N ILE A 866 10.23 21.40 20.43
CA ILE A 866 9.77 21.91 19.13
C ILE A 866 8.24 22.00 19.08
N THR A 867 7.54 20.94 19.50
CA THR A 867 6.07 20.83 19.35
C THR A 867 5.28 21.45 20.50
N GLY A 868 5.90 21.64 21.68
CA GLY A 868 5.23 22.08 22.90
C GLY A 868 4.35 21.01 23.55
N HIS A 869 4.41 19.75 23.11
CA HIS A 869 3.54 18.67 23.58
C HIS A 869 4.32 17.50 24.23
N ASP A 870 3.88 17.09 25.43
CA ASP A 870 4.48 15.96 26.15
C ASP A 870 4.06 14.58 25.62
N ASN A 871 2.88 14.50 25.00
CA ASN A 871 2.35 13.28 24.41
C ASN A 871 2.75 13.19 22.93
N LEU A 872 3.42 12.10 22.55
CA LEU A 872 3.82 11.83 21.15
C LEU A 872 2.63 11.76 20.19
N LEU A 873 1.45 11.34 20.67
CA LEU A 873 0.26 11.13 19.84
C LEU A 873 -0.85 12.15 20.14
N TRP A 874 -0.47 13.37 20.54
CA TRP A 874 -1.43 14.43 20.92
C TRP A 874 -2.40 14.79 19.78
N ASP A 875 -1.91 14.76 18.54
CA ASP A 875 -2.63 15.04 17.30
C ASP A 875 -3.48 13.84 16.83
N ASN A 876 -3.30 12.67 17.42
CA ASN A 876 -4.05 11.45 17.10
C ASN A 876 -4.53 10.67 18.35
N PRO A 877 -5.54 11.19 19.07
CA PRO A 877 -6.06 10.54 20.28
C PRO A 877 -6.65 9.14 20.04
N ALA A 878 -7.12 8.85 18.83
CA ALA A 878 -7.64 7.54 18.48
C ALA A 878 -6.52 6.49 18.42
N LEU A 879 -5.39 6.84 17.80
CA LEU A 879 -4.20 6.00 17.78
C LEU A 879 -3.56 5.87 19.15
N ASP A 880 -3.50 6.94 19.94
CA ASP A 880 -2.99 6.90 21.31
C ASP A 880 -3.73 5.83 22.13
N ARG A 881 -5.07 5.86 22.11
CA ARG A 881 -5.91 4.83 22.74
C ARG A 881 -5.66 3.44 22.17
N SER A 882 -5.47 3.34 20.85
CA SER A 882 -5.19 2.07 20.17
C SER A 882 -3.91 1.42 20.68
N VAL A 883 -2.80 2.16 20.64
CA VAL A 883 -1.49 1.73 21.17
C VAL A 883 -1.63 1.40 22.65
N HIS A 884 -2.39 2.21 23.39
CA HIS A 884 -2.65 1.98 24.80
C HIS A 884 -3.38 0.65 25.05
N ASN A 885 -4.43 0.34 24.30
CA ASN A 885 -5.21 -0.89 24.51
C ASN A 885 -4.45 -2.16 24.11
N ARG A 886 -3.42 -2.06 23.26
CA ARG A 886 -2.69 -3.23 22.73
C ARG A 886 -1.52 -3.67 23.58
N PHE A 887 -0.92 -2.76 24.34
CA PHE A 887 0.26 -3.02 25.16
C PHE A 887 0.16 -4.29 26.05
N PRO A 888 -0.97 -4.57 26.73
CA PRO A 888 -1.09 -5.77 27.58
C PRO A 888 -1.00 -7.09 26.84
N TYR A 889 -1.16 -7.08 25.51
CA TYR A 889 -1.02 -8.26 24.66
C TYR A 889 0.39 -8.37 24.06
N LEU A 890 1.10 -7.25 23.93
CA LEU A 890 2.46 -7.20 23.39
C LEU A 890 3.51 -7.63 24.41
N GLU A 891 3.39 -7.15 25.64
CA GLU A 891 4.39 -7.38 26.70
C GLU A 891 4.66 -8.90 26.92
N PRO A 892 3.64 -9.77 27.07
CA PRO A 892 3.88 -11.21 27.23
C PRO A 892 4.56 -11.85 26.02
N LEU A 893 4.18 -11.43 24.80
CA LEU A 893 4.75 -11.96 23.56
C LEU A 893 6.24 -11.60 23.43
N ASN A 894 6.64 -10.39 23.81
CA ASN A 894 8.03 -9.97 23.80
C ASN A 894 8.87 -10.77 24.81
N HIS A 895 8.41 -10.95 26.05
CA HIS A 895 9.14 -11.75 27.06
C HIS A 895 9.27 -13.22 26.64
N LEU A 896 8.19 -13.81 26.10
CA LEU A 896 8.22 -15.17 25.56
C LEU A 896 9.20 -15.29 24.38
N GLN A 897 9.26 -14.30 23.50
CA GLN A 897 10.21 -14.29 22.39
C GLN A 897 11.66 -14.23 22.88
N VAL A 898 11.98 -13.34 23.83
CA VAL A 898 13.33 -13.23 24.41
C VAL A 898 13.75 -14.55 25.04
N GLU A 899 12.88 -15.19 25.81
CA GLU A 899 13.18 -16.48 26.44
C GLU A 899 13.41 -17.59 25.41
N LEU A 900 12.58 -17.67 24.37
CA LEU A 900 12.74 -18.69 23.33
C LEU A 900 13.99 -18.45 22.47
N LEU A 901 14.31 -17.20 22.14
CA LEU A 901 15.57 -16.85 21.46
C LEU A 901 16.79 -17.20 22.30
N ARG A 902 16.74 -16.96 23.62
CA ARG A 902 17.80 -17.33 24.56
C ARG A 902 18.06 -18.83 24.52
N ARG A 903 17.01 -19.66 24.58
CA ARG A 903 17.13 -21.12 24.51
C ARG A 903 17.68 -21.59 23.18
N TYR A 904 17.14 -21.04 22.09
CA TYR A 904 17.59 -21.33 20.74
C TYR A 904 19.09 -21.10 20.57
N ARG A 905 19.57 -19.94 21.04
CA ARG A 905 20.99 -19.56 20.97
C ARG A 905 21.87 -20.33 21.95
N ALA A 906 21.31 -20.86 23.03
CA ALA A 906 21.98 -21.80 23.92
C ALA A 906 22.04 -23.25 23.36
N GLY A 907 21.45 -23.51 22.19
CA GLY A 907 21.51 -24.80 21.49
C GLY A 907 20.23 -25.65 21.54
N ASP A 908 19.14 -25.17 22.15
CA ASP A 908 17.85 -25.85 22.10
C ASP A 908 17.14 -25.57 20.77
N ASP A 909 17.40 -26.46 19.81
CA ASP A 909 16.88 -26.39 18.45
C ASP A 909 15.59 -27.20 18.24
N SER A 910 14.84 -27.46 19.32
CA SER A 910 13.60 -28.23 19.26
C SER A 910 12.51 -27.55 18.43
N ASP A 911 11.64 -28.36 17.82
CA ASP A 911 10.52 -27.85 17.00
C ASP A 911 9.59 -26.91 17.79
N GLY A 912 9.40 -27.18 19.08
CA GLY A 912 8.64 -26.32 20.00
C GLY A 912 9.23 -24.91 20.15
N VAL A 913 10.56 -24.81 20.32
CA VAL A 913 11.26 -23.51 20.42
C VAL A 913 11.18 -22.75 19.10
N ARG A 914 11.55 -23.40 17.98
CA ARG A 914 11.46 -22.79 16.64
C ARG A 914 10.06 -22.26 16.38
N ARG A 915 9.03 -23.11 16.56
CA ARG A 915 7.63 -22.74 16.34
C ARG A 915 7.16 -21.62 17.26
N GLY A 916 7.60 -21.62 18.52
CA GLY A 916 7.29 -20.55 19.47
C GLY A 916 7.86 -19.20 19.02
N ILE A 917 9.12 -19.16 18.54
CA ILE A 917 9.75 -17.96 17.98
C ILE A 917 8.95 -17.47 16.76
N GLN A 918 8.55 -18.37 15.87
CA GLN A 918 7.73 -18.02 14.71
C GLN A 918 6.36 -17.44 15.08
N LEU A 919 5.68 -18.04 16.05
CA LEU A 919 4.37 -17.58 16.52
C LEU A 919 4.45 -16.23 17.24
N THR A 920 5.48 -16.00 18.07
CA THR A 920 5.68 -14.69 18.73
C THR A 920 5.97 -13.61 17.70
N MET A 921 6.82 -13.89 16.70
CA MET A 921 7.08 -12.93 15.62
C MET A 921 5.81 -12.52 14.88
N ASN A 922 4.95 -13.48 14.53
CA ASN A 922 3.67 -13.20 13.89
C ASN A 922 2.69 -12.43 14.81
N GLY A 923 2.60 -12.82 16.09
CA GLY A 923 1.75 -12.15 17.07
C GLY A 923 2.15 -10.69 17.26
N LEU A 924 3.45 -10.43 17.42
CA LEU A 924 4.01 -9.08 17.56
C LEU A 924 3.78 -8.23 16.31
N ALA A 925 4.03 -8.79 15.12
CA ALA A 925 3.76 -8.09 13.85
C ALA A 925 2.27 -7.73 13.70
N THR A 926 1.37 -8.67 14.05
CA THR A 926 -0.08 -8.46 13.98
C THR A 926 -0.55 -7.38 14.96
N ALA A 927 0.02 -7.34 16.16
CA ALA A 927 -0.37 -6.40 17.20
C ALA A 927 0.22 -4.99 16.96
N LEU A 928 1.46 -4.89 16.47
CA LEU A 928 2.10 -3.61 16.14
C LEU A 928 1.49 -2.95 14.89
N ARG A 929 0.87 -3.72 13.99
CA ARG A 929 0.47 -3.27 12.64
C ARG A 929 1.69 -2.68 11.92
N ASN A 930 1.67 -1.40 11.58
CA ASN A 930 2.81 -0.71 10.97
C ASN A 930 3.82 -0.22 12.03
N SER A 931 5.12 -0.20 11.72
CA SER A 931 6.14 0.02 12.78
C SER A 931 7.38 0.82 12.36
N GLY A 932 7.44 1.28 11.13
CA GLY A 932 8.53 2.11 10.65
C GLY A 932 8.21 2.64 9.30
#